data_AF-A0A644W1K3-F1
#
_entry.id   AF-A0A644W1K3-F1
#
_cell.length_a   1.000
_cell.length_b   1.000
_cell.length_c   1.000
_cell.angle_alpha   90.00
_cell.angle_beta   90.00
_cell.angle_gamma   90.00
#
_symmetry.space_group_name_H-M   'P 1'
#
loop_
_entity.id
_entity.type
_entity.pdbx_description
1 polymer ?
#
loop_
_entity_poly.entity_id
_entity_poly.type
_entity_poly.pdbx_seq_one_letter_code
_entity_poly.pdbx_strand_id
1 'polypeptide(L)'
;MLNVNGEKDSVGNVSTMTLTIPVYNDSKIVSIESNEDLVDGENITKKYNGNLDSFFFDMDKSYKVNINKTFEGITDFGISMSVNTISSGVNLFKQGEDINLSIDEEGYLNFKVKDLNVSSKEELTTVVEKAHGTFGTEEYVPTSIKTTLAGKINDGRLHQITAVREVNGMIKLYVDGELASSVYDKSKVNQSINSGELEVADDNFRGILGGIEFRNSSIYYDEVKERYDKYNEVPVIEYDRNDWIASACSEMLDSTGDGPASSAIDGNENSWWHTNYIGTDQHSENHWISIDFSKEISFDSIDVLSRGKSSNGTIKQYKLEAKVNGVWEVVKEGEFIDGKTDKIELEDSIKASVIRLTSISTFNGQNFAAIKEIYVSQKDRLATQEEINEVISLVQEIDENNYTKATVNNYKEVASKITSLDVANTQVLNMLKAQLELAYSSLLESKDLNDLITISEMLDKEYYTEESWVKFNDALNNAKVVINNIESTEENVNNAKTELENAINNLVIKEDDTEKVDKTGLGKVVEYAEDAKLNGALEEVVPAVINEFEAALKEAKDVLADDNATEAQVDEATKRLVNVIHMLEFKKGDKAELKKLVQIINALDQSKYTPATWTSLQATFEEANNVIANENAMEEEVSEAYEKLVKAYLDLRLIADKAKLQELINKSENIDISKYTKESVNKFNLSLANGKSVLAKEEVTQEEVDKAVKELTLALAGLEVKQENSGNNNNDDNNDTSGEKGSNNNLPSTGGSSPMAVGIFATLISIAGVVVTKRKSK
;
A
#
# COMPACT_ATOMS: atom_id res chain seq x y z
N MET A 1 -31.62 5.65 15.65
CA MET A 1 -32.65 6.70 15.64
C MET A 1 -32.41 7.65 16.80
N LEU A 2 -32.43 8.95 16.56
CA LEU A 2 -32.40 10.01 17.56
C LEU A 2 -33.84 10.40 17.88
N ASN A 3 -34.26 10.29 19.12
CA ASN A 3 -35.55 10.78 19.58
C ASN A 3 -35.34 12.11 20.30
N VAL A 4 -35.76 13.20 19.67
CA VAL A 4 -35.74 14.54 20.26
C VAL A 4 -37.12 14.83 20.83
N ASN A 5 -37.20 14.99 22.14
CA ASN A 5 -38.40 15.34 22.87
C ASN A 5 -38.06 16.36 23.97
N GLY A 6 -39.04 17.14 24.41
CA GLY A 6 -38.84 18.04 25.54
C GLY A 6 -38.17 19.39 25.21
N GLU A 7 -37.97 19.72 23.94
CA GLU A 7 -37.38 20.98 23.50
C GLU A 7 -38.15 22.19 24.05
N LYS A 8 -37.43 23.18 24.56
CA LYS A 8 -37.99 24.38 25.16
C LYS A 8 -37.72 25.59 24.28
N ASP A 9 -38.75 26.37 23.97
CA ASP A 9 -38.51 27.69 23.37
C ASP A 9 -37.78 28.61 24.36
N SER A 10 -37.37 29.80 23.91
CA SER A 10 -36.64 30.78 24.71
C SER A 10 -37.42 31.32 25.93
N VAL A 11 -38.70 30.95 26.06
CA VAL A 11 -39.58 31.28 27.19
C VAL A 11 -40.01 30.05 28.00
N GLY A 12 -39.44 28.87 27.71
CA GLY A 12 -39.58 27.66 28.52
C GLY A 12 -40.75 26.74 28.16
N ASN A 13 -41.46 26.99 27.06
CA ASN A 13 -42.55 26.12 26.61
C ASN A 13 -41.99 24.83 26.01
N VAL A 14 -42.44 23.69 26.51
CA VAL A 14 -41.98 22.38 26.06
C VAL A 14 -42.78 21.92 24.84
N SER A 15 -42.10 21.56 23.75
CA SER A 15 -42.69 20.95 22.57
C SER A 15 -43.35 19.60 22.90
N THR A 16 -44.59 19.41 22.46
CA THR A 16 -45.30 18.12 22.55
C THR A 16 -45.04 17.20 21.35
N MET A 17 -44.35 17.70 20.31
CA MET A 17 -43.98 16.90 19.15
C MET A 17 -42.70 16.11 19.46
N THR A 18 -42.77 14.79 19.29
CA THR A 18 -41.58 13.94 19.28
C THR A 18 -41.03 13.92 17.87
N LEU A 19 -39.78 14.36 17.69
CA LEU A 19 -39.07 14.25 16.42
C LEU A 19 -38.20 12.99 16.48
N THR A 20 -38.57 11.99 15.68
CA THR A 20 -37.78 10.77 15.52
C THR A 20 -37.00 10.90 14.22
N ILE A 21 -35.68 11.00 14.33
CA ILE A 21 -34.77 11.07 13.19
C ILE A 21 -34.05 9.73 13.08
N PRO A 22 -34.21 8.96 11.99
CA PRO A 22 -33.32 7.83 11.77
C PRO A 22 -31.88 8.35 11.60
N VAL A 23 -30.95 7.82 12.41
CA VAL A 23 -29.53 8.18 12.34
C VAL A 23 -28.89 7.15 11.43
N TYR A 24 -28.49 7.58 10.25
CA TYR A 24 -27.70 6.81 9.31
C TYR A 24 -26.27 7.40 9.27
N ASN A 25 -25.26 6.60 8.94
CA ASN A 25 -23.94 7.15 8.63
C ASN A 25 -24.09 8.17 7.49
N ASP A 26 -23.59 9.38 7.72
CA ASP A 26 -23.62 10.51 6.78
C ASP A 26 -25.00 10.82 6.18
N SER A 27 -26.09 10.56 6.91
CA SER A 27 -27.48 10.78 6.44
C SER A 27 -27.89 9.96 5.20
N LYS A 28 -27.13 8.92 4.82
CA LYS A 28 -27.45 8.06 3.67
C LYS A 28 -28.54 7.03 4.02
N ILE A 29 -29.71 7.15 3.39
CA ILE A 29 -30.79 6.17 3.46
C ILE A 29 -30.44 4.98 2.57
N VAL A 30 -30.02 5.26 1.33
CA VAL A 30 -29.63 4.28 0.30
C VAL A 30 -28.34 4.74 -0.38
N SER A 31 -27.43 3.80 -0.61
CA SER A 31 -26.32 3.89 -1.56
C SER A 31 -26.30 2.55 -2.29
N ILE A 32 -26.46 2.54 -3.62
CA ILE A 32 -26.38 1.29 -4.40
C ILE A 32 -24.94 1.16 -4.90
N GLU A 33 -24.18 0.26 -4.29
CA GLU A 33 -22.75 0.05 -4.55
C GLU A 33 -22.46 -1.37 -5.02
N SER A 34 -23.43 -2.28 -4.87
CA SER A 34 -23.33 -3.68 -5.25
C SER A 34 -24.65 -4.20 -5.83
N ASN A 35 -24.57 -5.32 -6.55
CA ASN A 35 -25.74 -6.06 -7.02
C ASN A 35 -26.60 -6.57 -5.86
N GLU A 36 -26.01 -6.82 -4.68
CA GLU A 36 -26.71 -7.31 -3.49
C GLU A 36 -27.62 -6.25 -2.86
N ASP A 37 -27.39 -4.96 -3.16
CA ASP A 37 -28.26 -3.86 -2.77
C ASP A 37 -29.58 -3.85 -3.56
N LEU A 38 -29.74 -4.73 -4.55
CA LEU A 38 -30.92 -4.85 -5.40
C LEU A 38 -31.49 -6.28 -5.35
N VAL A 39 -32.81 -6.38 -5.22
CA VAL A 39 -33.52 -7.67 -5.30
C VAL A 39 -33.44 -8.19 -6.74
N ASP A 40 -33.08 -9.46 -6.90
CA ASP A 40 -32.84 -10.11 -8.19
C ASP A 40 -31.78 -9.38 -9.06
N GLY A 41 -30.79 -8.77 -8.40
CA GLY A 41 -29.74 -7.97 -9.01
C GLY A 41 -28.53 -8.76 -9.52
N GLU A 42 -28.47 -10.08 -9.33
CA GLU A 42 -27.25 -10.89 -9.54
C GLU A 42 -26.75 -10.89 -10.99
N ASN A 43 -27.63 -10.62 -11.96
CA ASN A 43 -27.31 -10.62 -13.39
C ASN A 43 -27.05 -9.22 -13.97
N ILE A 44 -27.14 -8.16 -13.16
CA ILE A 44 -26.86 -6.80 -13.62
C ILE A 44 -25.37 -6.67 -13.92
N THR A 45 -25.03 -6.15 -15.10
CA THR A 45 -23.64 -5.82 -15.42
C THR A 45 -23.21 -4.62 -14.58
N LYS A 46 -22.28 -4.85 -13.65
CA LYS A 46 -21.69 -3.82 -12.79
C LYS A 46 -20.34 -3.39 -13.34
N LYS A 47 -20.12 -2.08 -13.39
CA LYS A 47 -18.88 -1.43 -13.82
C LYS A 47 -18.49 -0.37 -12.81
N TYR A 48 -17.20 -0.17 -12.60
CA TYR A 48 -16.68 0.84 -11.69
C TYR A 48 -15.99 1.94 -12.51
N ASN A 49 -16.41 3.18 -12.30
CA ASN A 49 -15.76 4.35 -12.85
C ASN A 49 -14.82 4.92 -11.78
N GLY A 50 -13.52 4.68 -11.93
CA GLY A 50 -12.52 5.11 -10.96
C GLY A 50 -12.42 6.63 -10.83
N ASN A 51 -12.67 7.38 -11.91
CA ASN A 51 -12.58 8.84 -11.88
C ASN A 51 -13.68 9.49 -11.05
N LEU A 52 -14.85 8.83 -11.00
CA LEU A 52 -16.00 9.28 -10.24
C LEU A 52 -16.11 8.57 -8.87
N ASP A 53 -15.22 7.61 -8.60
CA ASP A 53 -15.30 6.67 -7.48
C ASP A 53 -16.74 6.15 -7.27
N SER A 54 -17.32 5.56 -8.32
CA SER A 54 -18.72 5.14 -8.31
C SER A 54 -18.96 3.90 -9.15
N PHE A 55 -19.83 3.02 -8.67
CA PHE A 55 -20.35 1.90 -9.44
C PHE A 55 -21.50 2.34 -10.35
N PHE A 56 -21.55 1.71 -11.52
CA PHE A 56 -22.48 1.91 -12.62
C PHE A 56 -23.09 0.57 -12.99
N PHE A 57 -24.39 0.58 -13.25
CA PHE A 57 -25.21 -0.61 -13.41
C PHE A 57 -25.99 -0.50 -14.71
N ASP A 58 -25.85 -1.50 -15.57
CA ASP A 58 -26.62 -1.62 -16.81
C ASP A 58 -28.02 -2.17 -16.47
N MET A 59 -29.01 -1.28 -16.39
CA MET A 59 -30.35 -1.58 -15.93
C MET A 59 -31.30 -1.79 -17.10
N ASP A 60 -32.12 -2.84 -17.01
CA ASP A 60 -33.03 -3.28 -18.06
C ASP A 60 -34.46 -3.58 -17.58
N LYS A 61 -34.74 -3.38 -16.29
CA LYS A 61 -36.06 -3.56 -15.68
C LYS A 61 -36.17 -2.76 -14.38
N SER A 62 -37.32 -2.84 -13.72
CA SER A 62 -37.47 -2.35 -12.36
C SER A 62 -36.68 -3.21 -11.37
N TYR A 63 -35.92 -2.57 -10.49
CA TYR A 63 -35.21 -3.23 -9.39
C TYR A 63 -35.65 -2.65 -8.05
N LYS A 64 -36.07 -3.53 -7.14
CA LYS A 64 -36.35 -3.16 -5.75
C LYS A 64 -35.04 -3.06 -4.99
N VAL A 65 -34.91 -2.07 -4.12
CA VAL A 65 -33.72 -1.94 -3.27
C VAL A 65 -33.81 -2.94 -2.11
N ASN A 66 -32.79 -3.79 -1.95
CA ASN A 66 -32.71 -4.87 -0.97
C ASN A 66 -32.28 -4.38 0.43
N ILE A 67 -32.64 -3.14 0.79
CA ILE A 67 -32.40 -2.59 2.13
C ILE A 67 -33.72 -2.11 2.74
N ASN A 68 -33.93 -2.40 4.03
CA ASN A 68 -35.16 -2.04 4.75
C ASN A 68 -35.19 -0.55 5.20
N LYS A 69 -34.43 0.33 4.55
CA LYS A 69 -34.34 1.76 4.89
C LYS A 69 -35.14 2.57 3.87
N THR A 70 -36.05 3.41 4.36
CA THR A 70 -36.89 4.29 3.54
C THR A 70 -36.97 5.67 4.18
N PHE A 71 -37.27 6.71 3.41
CA PHE A 71 -37.59 8.01 3.98
C PHE A 71 -39.03 8.04 4.49
N GLU A 72 -39.24 8.50 5.71
CA GLU A 72 -40.56 8.80 6.26
C GLU A 72 -40.49 10.09 7.06
N GLY A 73 -41.43 11.01 6.81
CA GLY A 73 -41.52 12.26 7.58
C GLY A 73 -41.65 13.51 6.71
N ILE A 74 -41.36 14.66 7.32
CA ILE A 74 -41.66 15.98 6.77
C ILE A 74 -40.43 16.80 6.39
N THR A 75 -39.23 16.28 6.64
CA THR A 75 -37.96 17.01 6.51
C THR A 75 -37.49 17.08 5.06
N ASP A 76 -36.30 17.65 4.88
CA ASP A 76 -35.57 17.63 3.63
C ASP A 76 -35.01 16.26 3.28
N PHE A 77 -34.74 16.07 2.00
CA PHE A 77 -34.08 14.89 1.44
C PHE A 77 -33.46 15.22 0.09
N GLY A 78 -32.55 14.37 -0.36
CA GLY A 78 -31.85 14.52 -1.63
C GLY A 78 -31.64 13.18 -2.34
N ILE A 79 -31.87 13.17 -3.65
CA ILE A 79 -31.61 12.06 -4.55
C ILE A 79 -30.55 12.52 -5.54
N SER A 80 -29.50 11.74 -5.73
CA SER A 80 -28.44 12.00 -6.70
C SER A 80 -28.15 10.73 -7.48
N MET A 81 -27.89 10.85 -8.79
CA MET A 81 -27.43 9.75 -9.62
C MET A 81 -26.82 10.26 -10.92
N SER A 82 -26.03 9.41 -11.55
CA SER A 82 -25.65 9.50 -12.95
C SER A 82 -26.62 8.70 -13.82
N VAL A 83 -26.97 9.26 -14.98
CA VAL A 83 -27.89 8.62 -15.93
C VAL A 83 -27.29 8.68 -17.33
N ASN A 84 -27.20 7.53 -17.99
CA ASN A 84 -26.97 7.43 -19.43
C ASN A 84 -28.07 6.58 -20.05
N THR A 85 -28.93 7.20 -20.86
CA THR A 85 -30.04 6.50 -21.50
C THR A 85 -30.53 7.22 -22.74
N ILE A 86 -31.27 6.50 -23.59
CA ILE A 86 -32.11 7.05 -24.66
C ILE A 86 -33.61 6.81 -24.39
N SER A 87 -33.94 6.22 -23.24
CA SER A 87 -35.32 5.89 -22.86
C SER A 87 -36.13 7.15 -22.57
N SER A 88 -37.43 7.11 -22.84
CA SER A 88 -38.39 8.18 -22.59
C SER A 88 -39.66 7.61 -21.96
N GLY A 89 -40.36 8.39 -21.16
CA GLY A 89 -41.56 7.92 -20.46
C GLY A 89 -41.27 6.85 -19.39
N VAL A 90 -40.12 6.95 -18.72
CA VAL A 90 -39.59 5.94 -17.78
C VAL A 90 -39.34 6.54 -16.40
N ASN A 91 -39.42 5.71 -15.36
CA ASN A 91 -39.05 6.07 -14.00
C ASN A 91 -37.58 5.72 -13.76
N LEU A 92 -36.88 6.60 -13.05
CA LEU A 92 -35.48 6.43 -12.64
C LEU A 92 -35.40 6.00 -11.17
N PHE A 93 -36.23 6.60 -10.32
CA PHE A 93 -36.27 6.34 -8.89
C PHE A 93 -37.66 6.61 -8.34
N LYS A 94 -38.11 5.75 -7.43
CA LYS A 94 -39.43 5.86 -6.81
C LYS A 94 -39.40 5.41 -5.36
N GLN A 95 -40.16 6.10 -4.51
CA GLN A 95 -40.54 5.61 -3.18
C GLN A 95 -42.06 5.66 -3.03
N GLY A 96 -42.69 4.48 -3.03
CA GLY A 96 -44.15 4.38 -2.97
C GLY A 96 -44.83 5.26 -4.02
N GLU A 97 -45.87 6.01 -3.63
CA GLU A 97 -46.55 6.98 -4.51
C GLU A 97 -46.10 8.44 -4.29
N ASP A 98 -45.31 8.67 -3.25
CA ASP A 98 -45.04 10.01 -2.71
C ASP A 98 -43.81 10.68 -3.33
N ILE A 99 -42.83 9.91 -3.79
CA ILE A 99 -41.62 10.42 -4.44
C ILE A 99 -41.42 9.69 -5.77
N ASN A 100 -41.28 10.44 -6.86
CA ASN A 100 -40.95 9.90 -8.17
C ASN A 100 -39.98 10.82 -8.93
N LEU A 101 -38.92 10.25 -9.48
CA LEU A 101 -38.00 10.89 -10.41
C LEU A 101 -38.04 10.13 -11.72
N SER A 102 -38.35 10.80 -12.82
CA SER A 102 -38.72 10.17 -14.09
C SER A 102 -38.27 11.00 -15.29
N ILE A 103 -38.16 10.37 -16.46
CA ILE A 103 -37.97 11.02 -17.76
C ILE A 103 -39.31 10.98 -18.49
N ASP A 104 -39.82 12.12 -18.94
CA ASP A 104 -41.06 12.15 -19.72
C ASP A 104 -40.88 11.68 -21.17
N GLU A 105 -41.99 11.63 -21.91
CA GLU A 105 -42.04 11.23 -23.32
C GLU A 105 -41.20 12.13 -24.24
N GLU A 106 -40.93 13.37 -23.83
CA GLU A 106 -40.12 14.31 -24.61
C GLU A 106 -38.62 14.26 -24.24
N GLY A 107 -38.26 13.52 -23.18
CA GLY A 107 -36.89 13.33 -22.72
C GLY A 107 -36.44 14.24 -21.57
N TYR A 108 -37.37 14.97 -20.94
CA TYR A 108 -37.07 15.86 -19.83
C TYR A 108 -37.24 15.14 -18.48
N LEU A 109 -36.33 15.42 -17.56
CA LEU A 109 -36.41 14.97 -16.19
C LEU A 109 -37.58 15.66 -15.45
N ASN A 110 -38.37 14.89 -14.72
CA ASN A 110 -39.47 15.31 -13.88
C ASN A 110 -39.32 14.75 -12.47
N PHE A 111 -39.41 15.63 -11.47
CA PHE A 111 -39.36 15.28 -10.06
C PHE A 111 -40.67 15.64 -9.38
N LYS A 112 -41.35 14.61 -8.87
CA LYS A 112 -42.63 14.71 -8.18
C LYS A 112 -42.46 14.34 -6.71
N VAL A 113 -42.94 15.21 -5.84
CA VAL A 113 -43.05 14.98 -4.40
C VAL A 113 -44.47 15.30 -3.98
N LYS A 114 -45.28 14.26 -3.77
CA LYS A 114 -46.73 14.33 -3.56
C LYS A 114 -47.44 15.21 -4.60
N ASP A 115 -47.91 16.38 -4.19
CA ASP A 115 -48.68 17.30 -5.02
C ASP A 115 -47.79 18.26 -5.81
N LEU A 116 -46.49 18.33 -5.49
CA LEU A 116 -45.52 19.19 -6.19
C LEU A 116 -44.83 18.42 -7.31
N ASN A 117 -44.65 19.09 -8.45
CA ASN A 117 -43.92 18.57 -9.60
C ASN A 117 -43.07 19.68 -10.21
N VAL A 118 -41.83 19.34 -10.58
CA VAL A 118 -40.91 20.24 -11.30
C VAL A 118 -40.30 19.49 -12.47
N SER A 119 -40.10 20.20 -13.59
CA SER A 119 -39.49 19.68 -14.82
C SER A 119 -38.18 20.41 -15.12
N SER A 120 -37.22 19.69 -15.71
CA SER A 120 -35.96 20.25 -16.25
C SER A 120 -36.16 21.07 -17.52
N LYS A 121 -37.34 21.05 -18.14
CA LYS A 121 -37.61 21.75 -19.40
C LYS A 121 -37.47 23.26 -19.22
N GLU A 122 -36.44 23.83 -19.84
CA GLU A 122 -36.12 25.27 -19.77
C GLU A 122 -36.08 25.92 -21.16
N GLU A 123 -36.59 27.16 -21.27
CA GLU A 123 -36.41 28.01 -22.45
C GLU A 123 -35.21 28.95 -22.30
N LEU A 124 -34.06 28.60 -22.89
CA LEU A 124 -32.89 29.48 -22.94
C LEU A 124 -33.02 30.52 -24.05
N THR A 125 -33.02 31.80 -23.68
CA THR A 125 -33.00 32.91 -24.63
C THR A 125 -31.60 33.53 -24.70
N THR A 126 -30.94 33.37 -25.85
CA THR A 126 -29.58 33.90 -26.10
C THR A 126 -29.62 35.12 -27.00
N VAL A 127 -28.78 36.12 -26.71
CA VAL A 127 -28.60 37.30 -27.59
C VAL A 127 -27.72 36.89 -28.77
N VAL A 128 -28.28 36.96 -29.98
CA VAL A 128 -27.58 36.64 -31.23
C VAL A 128 -26.76 37.83 -31.69
N GLU A 129 -27.32 39.03 -31.59
CA GLU A 129 -26.65 40.28 -31.95
C GLU A 129 -27.08 41.37 -30.97
N LYS A 130 -26.12 42.12 -30.42
CA LYS A 130 -26.41 43.29 -29.60
C LYS A 130 -26.77 44.47 -30.49
N ALA A 131 -27.69 45.32 -30.03
CA ALA A 131 -28.06 46.51 -30.79
C ALA A 131 -26.83 47.38 -31.14
N HIS A 132 -26.75 47.81 -32.40
CA HIS A 132 -25.72 48.73 -32.89
C HIS A 132 -26.30 49.70 -33.93
N GLY A 133 -25.53 50.72 -34.30
CA GLY A 133 -26.01 51.84 -35.11
C GLY A 133 -26.80 52.89 -34.31
N THR A 134 -27.31 53.91 -34.99
CA THR A 134 -28.00 55.04 -34.34
C THR A 134 -29.50 54.83 -34.33
N PHE A 135 -30.10 54.71 -33.15
CA PHE A 135 -31.54 54.49 -32.98
C PHE A 135 -32.39 55.46 -33.83
N GLY A 136 -33.29 54.91 -34.66
CA GLY A 136 -34.14 55.70 -35.57
C GLY A 136 -33.56 55.93 -36.98
N THR A 137 -32.44 55.29 -37.33
CA THR A 137 -31.84 55.33 -38.68
C THR A 137 -31.94 53.98 -39.39
N GLU A 138 -31.71 53.96 -40.70
CA GLU A 138 -31.62 52.71 -41.49
C GLU A 138 -30.40 51.86 -41.10
N GLU A 139 -29.39 52.46 -40.46
CA GLU A 139 -28.20 51.75 -39.95
C GLU A 139 -28.43 51.11 -38.56
N TYR A 140 -29.57 51.35 -37.91
CA TYR A 140 -29.86 50.77 -36.60
C TYR A 140 -30.26 49.30 -36.73
N VAL A 141 -29.49 48.43 -36.08
CA VAL A 141 -29.83 47.02 -35.90
C VAL A 141 -30.25 46.83 -34.44
N PRO A 142 -31.51 46.42 -34.15
CA PRO A 142 -31.94 46.12 -32.79
C PRO A 142 -31.32 44.81 -32.29
N THR A 143 -31.31 44.62 -30.97
CA THR A 143 -30.89 43.35 -30.37
C THR A 143 -31.75 42.21 -30.91
N SER A 144 -31.11 41.16 -31.42
CA SER A 144 -31.78 39.94 -31.84
C SER A 144 -31.54 38.83 -30.81
N ILE A 145 -32.57 38.01 -30.58
CA ILE A 145 -32.54 36.91 -29.62
C ILE A 145 -32.95 35.60 -30.29
N LYS A 146 -32.44 34.48 -29.77
CA LYS A 146 -32.82 33.12 -30.16
C LYS A 146 -33.19 32.33 -28.90
N THR A 147 -34.37 31.73 -28.91
CA THR A 147 -34.82 30.84 -27.83
C THR A 147 -34.63 29.38 -28.23
N THR A 148 -34.03 28.58 -27.34
CA THR A 148 -33.82 27.14 -27.48
C THR A 148 -34.30 26.42 -26.23
N LEU A 149 -34.83 25.20 -26.38
CA LEU A 149 -35.18 24.37 -25.23
C LEU A 149 -33.96 23.58 -24.75
N ALA A 150 -33.74 23.53 -23.44
CA ALA A 150 -32.70 22.72 -22.78
C ALA A 150 -33.29 21.87 -21.65
N GLY A 151 -32.45 20.99 -21.06
CA GLY A 151 -32.82 20.10 -19.95
C GLY A 151 -33.20 18.68 -20.35
N LYS A 152 -33.04 18.29 -21.62
CA LYS A 152 -33.18 16.87 -22.01
C LYS A 152 -31.98 16.08 -21.51
N ILE A 153 -32.23 14.86 -21.02
CA ILE A 153 -31.18 13.97 -20.50
C ILE A 153 -31.15 12.58 -21.16
N ASN A 154 -32.05 12.32 -22.11
CA ASN A 154 -32.14 11.03 -22.80
C ASN A 154 -31.42 11.03 -24.16
N ASP A 155 -30.28 11.70 -24.25
CA ASP A 155 -29.52 11.88 -25.49
C ASP A 155 -28.41 10.81 -25.68
N GLY A 156 -28.34 9.82 -24.79
CA GLY A 156 -27.32 8.77 -24.78
C GLY A 156 -25.97 9.22 -24.22
N ARG A 157 -25.87 10.45 -23.70
CA ARG A 157 -24.71 10.93 -22.95
C ARG A 157 -24.92 10.68 -21.46
N LEU A 158 -23.82 10.76 -20.72
CA LEU A 158 -23.87 10.69 -19.27
C LEU A 158 -24.26 12.05 -18.71
N HIS A 159 -25.31 12.08 -17.89
CA HIS A 159 -25.75 13.26 -17.16
C HIS A 159 -25.68 13.02 -15.65
N GLN A 160 -25.27 14.04 -14.90
CA GLN A 160 -25.39 14.05 -13.45
C GLN A 160 -26.72 14.73 -13.10
N ILE A 161 -27.54 14.08 -12.28
CA ILE A 161 -28.82 14.65 -11.86
C ILE A 161 -28.92 14.69 -10.35
N THR A 162 -29.54 15.74 -9.82
CA THR A 162 -29.84 15.86 -8.40
C THR A 162 -31.23 16.44 -8.20
N ALA A 163 -32.04 15.77 -7.38
CA ALA A 163 -33.38 16.19 -7.02
C ALA A 163 -33.46 16.34 -5.51
N VAL A 164 -33.90 17.51 -5.03
CA VAL A 164 -33.92 17.80 -3.58
C VAL A 164 -35.26 18.38 -3.16
N ARG A 165 -35.64 18.08 -1.93
CA ARG A 165 -36.62 18.83 -1.16
C ARG A 165 -35.90 19.52 -0.03
N GLU A 166 -36.06 20.83 0.10
CA GLU A 166 -35.51 21.61 1.22
C GLU A 166 -36.47 21.64 2.42
N VAL A 167 -35.97 22.06 3.59
CA VAL A 167 -36.73 22.17 4.85
C VAL A 167 -37.92 23.14 4.75
N ASN A 168 -37.87 24.08 3.80
CA ASN A 168 -38.95 25.02 3.51
C ASN A 168 -40.04 24.42 2.59
N GLY A 169 -39.91 23.16 2.15
CA GLY A 169 -40.83 22.46 1.25
C GLY A 169 -40.64 22.75 -0.24
N MET A 170 -39.67 23.59 -0.62
CA MET A 170 -39.29 23.81 -2.01
C MET A 170 -38.66 22.53 -2.57
N ILE A 171 -39.00 22.18 -3.80
CA ILE A 171 -38.28 21.13 -4.53
C ILE A 171 -37.48 21.75 -5.67
N LYS A 172 -36.28 21.22 -5.89
CA LYS A 172 -35.35 21.68 -6.92
C LYS A 172 -34.84 20.50 -7.72
N LEU A 173 -34.52 20.79 -8.98
CA LEU A 173 -33.96 19.85 -9.93
C LEU A 173 -32.69 20.46 -10.51
N TYR A 174 -31.61 19.70 -10.43
CA TYR A 174 -30.33 20.04 -11.01
C TYR A 174 -29.98 19.02 -12.09
N VAL A 175 -29.43 19.52 -13.18
CA VAL A 175 -28.90 18.72 -14.28
C VAL A 175 -27.51 19.27 -14.56
N ASP A 176 -26.51 18.39 -14.54
CA ASP A 176 -25.13 18.71 -14.90
C ASP A 176 -24.60 19.91 -14.09
N GLY A 177 -24.75 19.85 -12.76
CA GLY A 177 -24.25 20.86 -11.83
C GLY A 177 -25.09 22.16 -11.77
N GLU A 178 -25.98 22.38 -12.73
CA GLU A 178 -26.76 23.61 -12.86
C GLU A 178 -28.21 23.43 -12.39
N LEU A 179 -28.78 24.49 -11.81
CA LEU A 179 -30.19 24.48 -11.38
C LEU A 179 -31.08 24.56 -12.63
N ALA A 180 -31.71 23.43 -12.98
CA ALA A 180 -32.64 23.38 -14.11
C ALA A 180 -33.97 24.05 -13.77
N SER A 181 -34.55 23.75 -12.60
CA SER A 181 -35.81 24.35 -12.17
C SER A 181 -36.09 24.17 -10.68
N SER A 182 -37.04 24.96 -10.15
CA SER A 182 -37.52 24.85 -8.77
C SER A 182 -39.00 25.21 -8.67
N VAL A 183 -39.68 24.66 -7.67
CA VAL A 183 -41.07 25.02 -7.35
C VAL A 183 -41.29 25.12 -5.85
N TYR A 184 -42.08 26.11 -5.46
CA TYR A 184 -42.48 26.36 -4.09
C TYR A 184 -43.98 26.71 -4.04
N ASP A 185 -44.74 25.97 -3.22
CA ASP A 185 -46.11 26.30 -2.87
C ASP A 185 -46.26 26.29 -1.36
N LYS A 186 -46.55 27.47 -0.78
CA LYS A 186 -46.74 27.65 0.66
C LYS A 186 -47.81 26.72 1.25
N SER A 187 -48.84 26.36 0.47
CA SER A 187 -49.92 25.46 0.91
C SER A 187 -49.51 23.98 0.98
N LYS A 188 -48.35 23.64 0.40
CA LYS A 188 -47.80 22.28 0.27
C LYS A 188 -46.46 22.12 1.01
N VAL A 189 -46.10 23.08 1.86
CA VAL A 189 -44.87 23.01 2.66
C VAL A 189 -44.92 21.81 3.60
N ASN A 190 -43.81 21.08 3.66
CA ASN A 190 -43.58 20.00 4.61
C ASN A 190 -44.66 18.91 4.61
N GLN A 191 -45.23 18.61 3.44
CA GLN A 191 -46.14 17.46 3.29
C GLN A 191 -45.42 16.18 3.74
N SER A 192 -46.01 15.45 4.69
CA SER A 192 -45.43 14.21 5.20
C SER A 192 -45.30 13.20 4.08
N ILE A 193 -44.13 12.60 3.92
CA ILE A 193 -43.87 11.47 3.05
C ILE A 193 -44.08 10.19 3.85
N ASN A 194 -44.84 9.26 3.29
CA ASN A 194 -45.01 7.94 3.85
C ASN A 194 -43.82 7.06 3.46
N SER A 195 -43.42 6.17 4.38
CA SER A 195 -42.56 5.05 4.03
C SER A 195 -43.19 4.25 2.88
N GLY A 196 -42.35 3.69 2.01
CA GLY A 196 -42.79 2.90 0.87
C GLY A 196 -41.64 2.14 0.26
N GLU A 197 -41.98 1.15 -0.56
CA GLU A 197 -40.98 0.38 -1.32
C GLU A 197 -40.17 1.30 -2.23
N LEU A 198 -38.86 1.05 -2.27
CA LEU A 198 -37.91 1.78 -3.09
C LEU A 198 -37.60 0.99 -4.36
N GLU A 199 -37.77 1.65 -5.50
CA GLU A 199 -37.51 1.08 -6.81
C GLU A 199 -36.56 2.01 -7.59
N VAL A 200 -35.59 1.42 -8.29
CA VAL A 200 -34.76 2.09 -9.27
C VAL A 200 -35.02 1.53 -10.65
N ALA A 201 -35.00 2.40 -11.65
CA ALA A 201 -35.46 2.12 -13.01
C ALA A 201 -36.92 1.62 -13.06
N ASP A 202 -37.41 1.33 -14.27
CA ASP A 202 -38.65 0.58 -14.47
C ASP A 202 -38.50 -0.44 -15.61
N ASP A 203 -39.54 -1.23 -15.87
CA ASP A 203 -39.51 -2.31 -16.88
C ASP A 203 -39.21 -1.83 -18.31
N ASN A 204 -39.40 -0.54 -18.59
CA ASN A 204 -39.14 0.08 -19.89
C ASN A 204 -37.81 0.83 -19.94
N PHE A 205 -37.17 1.09 -18.79
CA PHE A 205 -35.87 1.73 -18.74
C PHE A 205 -34.80 0.83 -19.34
N ARG A 206 -34.01 1.38 -20.26
CA ARG A 206 -32.78 0.77 -20.79
C ARG A 206 -31.67 1.79 -20.69
N GLY A 207 -30.61 1.49 -19.96
CA GLY A 207 -29.47 2.38 -19.82
C GLY A 207 -28.67 2.13 -18.56
N ILE A 208 -27.74 3.04 -18.29
CA ILE A 208 -26.83 2.93 -17.18
C ILE A 208 -27.23 3.93 -16.10
N LEU A 209 -27.34 3.45 -14.87
CA LEU A 209 -27.46 4.27 -13.67
C LEU A 209 -26.20 4.09 -12.82
N GLY A 210 -25.67 5.17 -12.24
CA GLY A 210 -24.48 5.09 -11.38
C GLY A 210 -24.52 6.09 -10.24
N GLY A 211 -23.75 5.84 -9.17
CA GLY A 211 -23.69 6.73 -8.00
C GLY A 211 -25.07 7.04 -7.41
N ILE A 212 -25.96 6.04 -7.37
CA ILE A 212 -27.35 6.21 -6.93
C ILE A 212 -27.38 6.36 -5.42
N GLU A 213 -27.79 7.55 -4.97
CA GLU A 213 -27.78 7.94 -3.58
C GLU A 213 -29.11 8.57 -3.18
N PHE A 214 -29.64 8.16 -2.02
CA PHE A 214 -30.79 8.78 -1.38
C PHE A 214 -30.45 9.15 0.07
N ARG A 215 -30.56 10.44 0.42
CA ARG A 215 -30.22 10.97 1.75
C ARG A 215 -31.43 11.57 2.46
N ASN A 216 -31.46 11.50 3.79
CA ASN A 216 -32.43 12.22 4.62
C ASN A 216 -31.98 13.65 4.97
N SER A 217 -31.27 14.28 4.03
CA SER A 217 -30.82 15.67 4.05
C SER A 217 -30.83 16.23 2.64
N SER A 218 -31.00 17.55 2.48
CA SER A 218 -30.85 18.22 1.18
C SER A 218 -29.39 18.21 0.71
N ILE A 219 -29.19 18.22 -0.62
CA ILE A 219 -27.89 18.46 -1.26
C ILE A 219 -27.85 19.93 -1.68
N TYR A 220 -26.83 20.67 -1.24
CA TYR A 220 -26.74 22.12 -1.47
C TYR A 220 -26.19 22.44 -2.87
N TYR A 221 -26.42 23.68 -3.34
CA TYR A 221 -26.03 24.12 -4.68
C TYR A 221 -24.52 23.98 -4.95
N ASP A 222 -23.70 24.36 -3.97
CA ASP A 222 -22.25 24.21 -4.02
C ASP A 222 -21.83 22.74 -4.04
N GLU A 223 -22.46 21.88 -3.24
CA GLU A 223 -22.23 20.43 -3.26
C GLU A 223 -22.64 19.79 -4.59
N VAL A 224 -23.75 20.21 -5.19
CA VAL A 224 -24.17 19.76 -6.53
C VAL A 224 -23.13 20.12 -7.58
N LYS A 225 -22.64 21.35 -7.54
CA LYS A 225 -21.62 21.83 -8.47
C LYS A 225 -20.30 21.07 -8.29
N GLU A 226 -19.82 20.92 -7.06
CA GLU A 226 -18.59 20.18 -6.75
C GLU A 226 -18.67 18.72 -7.23
N ARG A 227 -19.83 18.06 -7.06
CA ARG A 227 -20.04 16.70 -7.59
C ARG A 227 -19.94 16.66 -9.11
N TYR A 228 -20.55 17.63 -9.80
CA TYR A 228 -20.53 17.68 -11.26
C TYR A 228 -19.16 18.09 -11.81
N ASP A 229 -18.40 18.93 -11.11
CA ASP A 229 -17.07 19.36 -11.54
C ASP A 229 -16.16 18.14 -11.75
N LYS A 230 -16.30 17.05 -10.98
CA LYS A 230 -15.60 15.77 -11.20
C LYS A 230 -15.86 15.12 -12.58
N TYR A 231 -16.99 15.41 -13.21
CA TYR A 231 -17.34 14.91 -14.55
C TYR A 231 -16.70 15.75 -15.66
N ASN A 232 -16.32 17.00 -15.34
CA ASN A 232 -15.77 17.99 -16.28
C ASN A 232 -14.30 18.33 -16.04
N GLU A 233 -13.73 17.90 -14.91
CA GLU A 233 -12.33 18.07 -14.62
C GLU A 233 -11.52 17.44 -15.76
N VAL A 234 -10.62 18.25 -16.33
CA VAL A 234 -9.51 17.72 -17.11
C VAL A 234 -8.42 17.48 -16.07
N PRO A 235 -8.25 16.23 -15.60
CA PRO A 235 -7.28 15.94 -14.56
C PRO A 235 -5.89 16.28 -15.09
N VAL A 236 -5.08 16.86 -14.21
CA VAL A 236 -3.75 17.33 -14.53
C VAL A 236 -2.77 16.71 -13.54
N ILE A 237 -1.70 16.15 -14.08
CA ILE A 237 -0.52 15.71 -13.33
C ILE A 237 0.33 16.95 -13.10
N GLU A 238 0.30 17.49 -11.88
CA GLU A 238 1.27 18.47 -11.42
C GLU A 238 2.49 17.76 -10.82
N TYR A 239 3.68 18.25 -11.15
CA TYR A 239 4.93 17.63 -10.72
C TYR A 239 5.48 18.29 -9.45
N ASP A 240 5.94 17.46 -8.51
CA ASP A 240 6.74 17.94 -7.37
C ASP A 240 8.04 18.59 -7.88
N ARG A 241 8.35 19.76 -7.31
CA ARG A 241 9.44 20.65 -7.69
C ARG A 241 10.60 20.64 -6.68
N ASN A 242 10.48 19.90 -5.58
CA ASN A 242 11.48 19.86 -4.51
C ASN A 242 12.90 19.47 -4.99
N ASP A 243 12.98 18.62 -6.01
CA ASP A 243 14.24 18.16 -6.60
C ASP A 243 14.66 18.94 -7.85
N TRP A 244 13.92 19.99 -8.24
CA TRP A 244 14.22 20.77 -9.44
C TRP A 244 15.34 21.76 -9.19
N ILE A 245 16.11 22.05 -10.24
CA ILE A 245 17.20 23.03 -10.21
C ILE A 245 16.89 24.13 -11.20
N ALA A 246 16.71 25.35 -10.71
CA ALA A 246 16.56 26.53 -11.54
C ALA A 246 17.92 27.23 -11.74
N SER A 247 18.17 27.72 -12.95
CA SER A 247 19.32 28.55 -13.28
C SER A 247 18.91 29.63 -14.27
N ALA A 248 19.57 30.78 -14.25
CA ALA A 248 19.27 31.88 -15.16
C ALA A 248 20.55 32.52 -15.71
N CYS A 249 20.43 33.26 -16.81
CA CYS A 249 21.55 34.01 -17.39
C CYS A 249 22.02 35.18 -16.50
N SER A 250 21.12 35.70 -15.66
CA SER A 250 21.31 36.90 -14.85
C SER A 250 20.34 36.85 -13.68
N GLU A 251 20.78 37.33 -12.52
CA GLU A 251 20.01 37.29 -11.27
C GLU A 251 20.23 38.57 -10.46
N MET A 252 19.16 39.06 -9.85
CA MET A 252 19.17 40.09 -8.83
C MET A 252 19.10 39.42 -7.45
N LEU A 253 20.12 39.65 -6.62
CA LEU A 253 20.20 39.11 -5.27
C LEU A 253 20.03 40.24 -4.24
N ASP A 254 19.58 39.89 -3.03
CA ASP A 254 19.58 40.75 -1.84
C ASP A 254 18.67 42.01 -1.90
N SER A 255 17.47 41.89 -2.51
CA SER A 255 16.42 42.91 -2.49
C SER A 255 15.10 42.35 -1.92
N THR A 256 14.13 43.21 -1.61
CA THR A 256 12.86 42.77 -0.99
C THR A 256 11.99 42.05 -2.02
N GLY A 257 11.94 40.73 -1.93
CA GLY A 257 11.18 39.84 -2.81
C GLY A 257 11.97 39.31 -4.01
N ASP A 258 13.05 40.00 -4.43
CA ASP A 258 13.96 39.47 -5.46
C ASP A 258 14.82 38.33 -4.88
N GLY A 259 14.88 37.22 -5.61
CA GLY A 259 15.68 36.06 -5.27
C GLY A 259 16.41 35.45 -6.48
N PRO A 260 17.23 34.42 -6.23
CA PRO A 260 17.92 33.66 -7.29
C PRO A 260 16.91 32.95 -8.20
N ALA A 261 17.37 32.28 -9.28
CA ALA A 261 16.48 31.54 -10.18
C ALA A 261 15.58 30.52 -9.45
N SER A 262 16.05 29.94 -8.32
CA SER A 262 15.26 29.00 -7.52
C SER A 262 13.99 29.63 -6.91
N SER A 263 13.93 30.96 -6.81
CA SER A 263 12.71 31.64 -6.38
C SER A 263 11.58 31.59 -7.40
N ALA A 264 11.81 31.07 -8.61
CA ALA A 264 10.75 30.79 -9.58
C ALA A 264 10.11 29.40 -9.38
N ILE A 265 10.59 28.60 -8.44
CA ILE A 265 10.12 27.22 -8.20
C ILE A 265 9.97 26.90 -6.71
N ASP A 266 10.01 27.90 -5.82
CA ASP A 266 10.01 27.71 -4.36
C ASP A 266 8.61 27.65 -3.74
N GLY A 267 7.56 27.95 -4.52
CA GLY A 267 6.16 27.91 -4.07
C GLY A 267 5.77 29.11 -3.22
N ASN A 268 6.61 30.14 -3.13
CA ASN A 268 6.33 31.37 -2.43
C ASN A 268 6.06 32.50 -3.42
N GLU A 269 4.78 32.82 -3.63
CA GLU A 269 4.36 33.90 -4.53
C GLU A 269 4.84 35.32 -4.12
N ASN A 270 5.47 35.47 -2.95
CA ASN A 270 6.09 36.71 -2.50
C ASN A 270 7.57 36.84 -2.88
N SER A 271 8.21 35.77 -3.35
CA SER A 271 9.53 35.78 -3.98
C SER A 271 9.40 35.69 -5.50
N TRP A 272 10.46 36.10 -6.21
CA TRP A 272 10.58 35.92 -7.65
C TRP A 272 12.03 35.94 -8.10
N TRP A 273 12.32 35.21 -9.17
CA TRP A 273 13.52 35.47 -9.95
C TRP A 273 13.39 36.80 -10.71
N HIS A 274 14.46 37.59 -10.74
CA HIS A 274 14.58 38.76 -11.60
C HIS A 274 16.00 38.85 -12.17
N THR A 275 16.14 39.27 -13.43
CA THR A 275 17.44 39.62 -14.01
C THR A 275 18.05 40.84 -13.32
N ASN A 276 19.37 40.95 -13.28
CA ASN A 276 20.03 42.09 -12.63
C ASN A 276 19.67 43.43 -13.31
N TYR A 277 19.01 44.33 -12.59
CA TYR A 277 18.57 45.63 -13.11
C TYR A 277 19.36 46.83 -12.56
N ILE A 278 20.43 46.59 -11.78
CA ILE A 278 21.24 47.65 -11.14
C ILE A 278 22.56 47.95 -11.89
N GLY A 279 22.70 47.45 -13.12
CA GLY A 279 23.75 47.86 -14.05
C GLY A 279 25.03 47.01 -14.04
N THR A 280 25.01 45.85 -13.37
CA THR A 280 26.09 44.85 -13.46
C THR A 280 25.78 43.70 -14.42
N ASP A 281 24.61 43.71 -15.07
CA ASP A 281 24.24 42.68 -16.04
C ASP A 281 25.20 42.67 -17.24
N GLN A 282 25.79 41.50 -17.52
CA GLN A 282 26.71 41.28 -18.63
C GLN A 282 26.04 40.50 -19.77
N HIS A 283 24.77 40.10 -19.61
CA HIS A 283 24.04 39.34 -20.62
C HIS A 283 23.46 40.28 -21.68
N SER A 284 23.96 40.15 -22.91
CA SER A 284 23.61 41.04 -24.03
C SER A 284 22.53 40.48 -24.96
N GLU A 285 22.17 39.22 -24.77
CA GLU A 285 21.08 38.55 -25.49
C GLU A 285 19.78 38.60 -24.69
N ASN A 286 18.71 38.02 -25.25
CA ASN A 286 17.46 37.84 -24.53
C ASN A 286 17.68 37.06 -23.23
N HIS A 287 17.08 37.53 -22.14
CA HIS A 287 17.21 36.89 -20.85
C HIS A 287 16.41 35.60 -20.77
N TRP A 288 16.92 34.61 -20.03
CA TRP A 288 16.29 33.31 -19.87
C TRP A 288 16.45 32.77 -18.46
N ILE A 289 15.50 31.91 -18.10
CA ILE A 289 15.55 31.00 -16.96
C ILE A 289 15.40 29.56 -17.46
N SER A 290 16.10 28.63 -16.84
CA SER A 290 16.10 27.21 -17.18
C SER A 290 15.77 26.41 -15.93
N ILE A 291 14.90 25.41 -16.07
CA ILE A 291 14.50 24.49 -15.00
C ILE A 291 14.93 23.09 -15.42
N ASP A 292 15.81 22.47 -14.63
CA ASP A 292 16.18 21.06 -14.74
C ASP A 292 15.31 20.26 -13.77
N PHE A 293 14.58 19.28 -14.31
CA PHE A 293 13.64 18.45 -13.57
C PHE A 293 14.32 17.29 -12.83
N SER A 294 15.65 17.17 -12.93
CA SER A 294 16.49 16.08 -12.39
C SER A 294 16.22 14.69 -12.99
N LYS A 295 15.11 14.52 -13.73
CA LYS A 295 14.73 13.33 -14.50
C LYS A 295 13.95 13.76 -15.74
N GLU A 296 13.80 12.86 -16.71
CA GLU A 296 12.86 13.11 -17.81
C GLU A 296 11.42 13.00 -17.32
N ILE A 297 10.62 14.03 -17.58
CA ILE A 297 9.17 14.05 -17.34
C ILE A 297 8.43 14.35 -18.64
N SER A 298 7.17 13.94 -18.72
CA SER A 298 6.26 14.31 -19.80
C SER A 298 5.45 15.53 -19.39
N PHE A 299 5.19 16.49 -20.28
CA PHE A 299 4.33 17.63 -19.95
C PHE A 299 3.73 18.23 -21.21
N ASP A 300 2.62 18.94 -21.04
CA ASP A 300 1.92 19.66 -22.12
C ASP A 300 1.48 21.06 -21.69
N SER A 301 1.66 21.43 -20.41
CA SER A 301 1.40 22.79 -19.94
C SER A 301 2.47 23.32 -19.00
N ILE A 302 2.67 24.63 -19.09
CA ILE A 302 3.50 25.41 -18.18
C ILE A 302 2.73 26.65 -17.75
N ASP A 303 2.42 26.76 -16.46
CA ASP A 303 1.83 27.96 -15.88
C ASP A 303 2.93 28.88 -15.36
N VAL A 304 2.84 30.17 -15.71
CA VAL A 304 3.81 31.20 -15.35
C VAL A 304 3.12 32.28 -14.54
N LEU A 305 3.45 32.33 -13.25
CA LEU A 305 3.03 33.41 -12.37
C LEU A 305 4.00 34.58 -12.51
N SER A 306 3.46 35.70 -12.97
CA SER A 306 4.18 36.94 -13.24
C SER A 306 3.99 37.99 -12.14
N ARG A 307 4.77 39.08 -12.20
CA ARG A 307 4.73 40.17 -11.22
C ARG A 307 3.64 41.22 -11.47
N GLY A 308 2.80 41.04 -12.49
CA GLY A 308 1.81 42.02 -12.94
C GLY A 308 2.30 42.85 -14.14
N LYS A 309 1.40 43.16 -15.07
CA LYS A 309 1.68 43.76 -16.39
C LYS A 309 2.58 45.01 -16.39
N SER A 310 2.47 45.88 -15.39
CA SER A 310 3.29 47.11 -15.28
C SER A 310 4.64 46.91 -14.59
N SER A 311 4.86 45.75 -13.96
CA SER A 311 6.05 45.46 -13.17
C SER A 311 7.26 45.20 -14.07
N ASN A 312 8.43 45.63 -13.60
CA ASN A 312 9.69 45.39 -14.28
C ASN A 312 9.96 43.89 -14.47
N GLY A 313 10.50 43.53 -15.64
CA GLY A 313 10.80 42.16 -16.03
C GLY A 313 9.61 41.29 -16.45
N THR A 314 8.37 41.79 -16.41
CA THR A 314 7.20 40.96 -16.75
C THR A 314 7.20 40.60 -18.23
N ILE A 315 7.42 39.31 -18.50
CA ILE A 315 7.55 38.75 -19.86
C ILE A 315 6.24 38.94 -20.62
N LYS A 316 6.36 39.33 -21.88
CA LYS A 316 5.26 39.47 -22.83
C LYS A 316 5.39 38.44 -23.94
N GLN A 317 6.43 38.54 -24.77
CA GLN A 317 6.70 37.52 -25.78
C GLN A 317 7.76 36.55 -25.26
N TYR A 318 7.56 35.27 -25.50
CA TYR A 318 8.44 34.23 -24.99
C TYR A 318 8.85 33.24 -26.08
N LYS A 319 9.98 32.59 -25.84
CA LYS A 319 10.41 31.37 -26.53
C LYS A 319 10.68 30.29 -25.48
N LEU A 320 9.94 29.20 -25.57
CA LEU A 320 10.12 28.00 -24.77
C LEU A 320 10.96 27.00 -25.57
N GLU A 321 12.06 26.57 -24.96
CA GLU A 321 12.91 25.50 -25.44
C GLU A 321 12.91 24.36 -24.44
N ALA A 322 13.09 23.12 -24.91
CA ALA A 322 13.22 21.96 -24.03
C ALA A 322 14.29 21.00 -24.55
N LYS A 323 14.84 20.21 -23.64
CA LYS A 323 15.85 19.19 -23.96
C LYS A 323 15.19 17.82 -24.17
N VAL A 324 14.69 17.58 -25.38
CA VAL A 324 14.00 16.35 -25.79
C VAL A 324 15.04 15.34 -26.28
N ASN A 325 15.05 14.12 -25.73
CA ASN A 325 16.05 13.09 -26.04
C ASN A 325 17.52 13.60 -25.95
N GLY A 326 17.79 14.52 -25.02
CA GLY A 326 19.10 15.13 -24.84
C GLY A 326 19.45 16.28 -25.80
N VAL A 327 18.57 16.63 -26.74
CA VAL A 327 18.79 17.69 -27.75
C VAL A 327 17.89 18.89 -27.45
N TRP A 328 18.43 20.11 -27.56
CA TRP A 328 17.64 21.34 -27.42
C TRP A 328 16.78 21.59 -28.64
N GLU A 329 15.48 21.77 -28.42
CA GLU A 329 14.49 22.08 -29.44
C GLU A 329 13.64 23.29 -29.01
N VAL A 330 13.23 24.11 -29.97
CA VAL A 330 12.23 25.16 -29.73
C VAL A 330 10.87 24.50 -29.74
N VAL A 331 10.20 24.52 -28.59
CA VAL A 331 8.92 23.84 -28.37
C VAL A 331 7.76 24.77 -28.69
N LYS A 332 7.84 26.03 -28.26
CA LYS A 332 6.78 27.02 -28.50
C LYS A 332 7.31 28.45 -28.45
N GLU A 333 6.74 29.31 -29.29
CA GLU A 333 6.88 30.75 -29.18
C GLU A 333 5.48 31.35 -29.06
N GLY A 334 5.34 32.42 -28.28
CA GLY A 334 4.02 33.00 -28.02
C GLY A 334 4.06 34.34 -27.31
N GLU A 335 2.87 34.82 -26.98
CA GLU A 335 2.65 36.08 -26.28
C GLU A 335 1.71 35.84 -25.09
N PHE A 336 2.16 36.21 -23.90
CA PHE A 336 1.35 36.33 -22.70
C PHE A 336 0.42 37.55 -22.82
N ILE A 337 -0.80 37.43 -22.27
CA ILE A 337 -1.86 38.43 -22.46
C ILE A 337 -2.16 39.15 -21.14
N ASP A 338 -2.23 38.40 -20.04
CA ASP A 338 -2.62 38.91 -18.72
C ASP A 338 -1.44 39.62 -18.04
N GLY A 339 -0.26 39.00 -18.08
CA GLY A 339 0.93 39.48 -17.38
C GLY A 339 0.81 39.29 -15.86
N LYS A 340 -0.08 38.40 -15.42
CA LYS A 340 -0.30 38.05 -14.01
C LYS A 340 -0.25 36.53 -13.86
N THR A 341 -1.19 35.80 -14.44
CA THR A 341 -1.12 34.34 -14.56
C THR A 341 -1.35 33.99 -16.02
N ASP A 342 -0.33 33.47 -16.68
CA ASP A 342 -0.41 33.07 -18.07
C ASP A 342 0.04 31.62 -18.24
N LYS A 343 -0.48 30.94 -19.26
CA LYS A 343 -0.23 29.53 -19.51
C LYS A 343 0.37 29.32 -20.90
N ILE A 344 1.37 28.45 -20.98
CA ILE A 344 1.91 27.91 -22.22
C ILE A 344 1.32 26.51 -22.37
N GLU A 345 0.41 26.33 -23.32
CA GLU A 345 -0.14 25.00 -23.67
C GLU A 345 0.52 24.48 -24.94
N LEU A 346 0.97 23.24 -24.92
CA LEU A 346 1.51 22.53 -26.08
C LEU A 346 0.38 21.79 -26.81
N GLU A 347 0.56 21.56 -28.10
CA GLU A 347 -0.41 20.78 -28.89
C GLU A 347 -0.31 19.29 -28.51
N ASP A 348 0.92 18.78 -28.41
CA ASP A 348 1.23 17.43 -27.98
C ASP A 348 2.09 17.44 -26.72
N SER A 349 1.92 16.44 -25.87
CA SER A 349 2.80 16.22 -24.73
C SER A 349 4.20 15.84 -25.20
N ILE A 350 5.22 16.50 -24.62
CA ILE A 350 6.63 16.22 -24.89
C ILE A 350 7.29 15.62 -23.66
N LYS A 351 8.34 14.83 -23.87
CA LYS A 351 9.18 14.28 -22.80
C LYS A 351 10.55 14.97 -22.79
N ALA A 352 10.90 15.64 -21.70
CA ALA A 352 12.17 16.35 -21.57
C ALA A 352 12.70 16.36 -20.13
N SER A 353 14.01 16.55 -19.96
CA SER A 353 14.64 16.71 -18.64
C SER A 353 14.85 18.15 -18.22
N VAL A 354 14.85 19.09 -19.17
CA VAL A 354 15.12 20.50 -18.92
C VAL A 354 14.25 21.36 -19.82
N ILE A 355 13.73 22.46 -19.29
CA ILE A 355 13.13 23.55 -20.07
C ILE A 355 13.94 24.83 -19.93
N ARG A 356 13.85 25.70 -20.93
CA ARG A 356 14.37 27.07 -20.91
C ARG A 356 13.31 28.03 -21.44
N LEU A 357 12.91 28.97 -20.61
CA LEU A 357 11.99 30.05 -20.97
C LEU A 357 12.80 31.34 -21.21
N THR A 358 12.77 31.81 -22.44
CA THR A 358 13.48 33.02 -22.88
C THR A 358 12.50 34.17 -23.08
N SER A 359 12.77 35.32 -22.47
CA SER A 359 12.02 36.56 -22.65
C SER A 359 12.42 37.23 -23.97
N ILE A 360 11.50 37.28 -24.93
CA ILE A 360 11.70 37.97 -26.22
C ILE A 360 11.33 39.45 -26.10
N SER A 361 10.30 39.77 -25.32
CA SER A 361 9.94 41.14 -24.96
C SER A 361 9.17 41.17 -23.64
N THR A 362 9.07 42.34 -23.02
CA THR A 362 8.30 42.58 -21.78
C THR A 362 7.15 43.54 -22.02
N PHE A 363 6.15 43.50 -21.13
CA PHE A 363 4.98 44.39 -21.23
C PHE A 363 5.32 45.87 -21.07
N ASN A 364 6.36 46.19 -20.29
CA ASN A 364 6.81 47.56 -20.10
C ASN A 364 7.88 48.01 -21.11
N GLY A 365 8.27 47.13 -22.05
CA GLY A 365 9.22 47.41 -23.12
C GLY A 365 10.69 47.49 -22.69
N GLN A 366 11.03 47.13 -21.45
CA GLN A 366 12.41 47.10 -20.97
C GLN A 366 13.07 45.72 -21.18
N ASN A 367 14.38 45.69 -21.35
CA ASN A 367 15.14 44.45 -21.53
C ASN A 367 15.52 43.82 -20.17
N PHE A 368 14.52 43.29 -19.46
CA PHE A 368 14.69 42.54 -18.21
C PHE A 368 13.74 41.34 -18.22
N ALA A 369 13.91 40.39 -17.30
CA ALA A 369 12.96 39.29 -17.13
C ALA A 369 12.75 38.98 -15.64
N ALA A 370 11.53 38.62 -15.27
CA ALA A 370 11.19 38.24 -13.91
C ALA A 370 9.99 37.30 -13.88
N ILE A 371 10.04 36.29 -13.00
CA ILE A 371 8.99 35.28 -12.83
C ILE A 371 8.87 34.95 -11.35
N LYS A 372 7.64 34.92 -10.83
CA LYS A 372 7.34 34.48 -9.46
C LYS A 372 7.35 32.98 -9.34
N GLU A 373 6.58 32.28 -10.16
CA GLU A 373 6.47 30.82 -10.11
C GLU A 373 6.33 30.23 -11.50
N ILE A 374 6.93 29.06 -11.70
CA ILE A 374 6.75 28.18 -12.85
C ILE A 374 6.21 26.86 -12.34
N TYR A 375 5.07 26.46 -12.89
CA TYR A 375 4.49 25.13 -12.70
C TYR A 375 4.51 24.40 -14.03
N VAL A 376 4.90 23.13 -14.02
CA VAL A 376 4.86 22.27 -15.21
C VAL A 376 3.90 21.15 -14.93
N SER A 377 3.08 20.84 -15.93
CA SER A 377 2.00 19.89 -15.77
C SER A 377 1.68 19.14 -17.06
N GLN A 378 1.04 17.98 -16.91
CA GLN A 378 0.60 17.12 -18.01
C GLN A 378 -0.89 16.85 -17.85
N LYS A 379 -1.68 16.85 -18.92
CA LYS A 379 -3.03 16.30 -18.85
C LYS A 379 -2.95 14.82 -18.50
N ASP A 380 -3.63 14.40 -17.43
CA ASP A 380 -3.75 12.99 -17.12
C ASP A 380 -4.64 12.33 -18.17
N ARG A 381 -4.17 11.22 -18.72
CA ARG A 381 -4.86 10.50 -19.78
C ARG A 381 -5.69 9.38 -19.17
N LEU A 382 -6.72 8.97 -19.90
CA LEU A 382 -7.38 7.71 -19.61
C LEU A 382 -6.38 6.56 -19.72
N ALA A 383 -6.40 5.68 -18.73
CA ALA A 383 -5.67 4.42 -18.78
C ALA A 383 -6.19 3.57 -19.94
N THR A 384 -5.27 2.86 -20.59
CA THR A 384 -5.63 1.90 -21.64
C THR A 384 -6.24 0.64 -21.02
N GLN A 385 -6.99 -0.11 -21.82
CA GLN A 385 -7.55 -1.38 -21.36
C GLN A 385 -6.46 -2.39 -20.96
N GLU A 386 -5.28 -2.33 -21.60
CA GLU A 386 -4.13 -3.16 -21.23
C GLU A 386 -3.63 -2.82 -19.81
N GLU A 387 -3.44 -1.53 -19.51
CA GLU A 387 -3.04 -1.06 -18.18
C GLU A 387 -4.08 -1.42 -17.09
N ILE A 388 -5.37 -1.29 -17.40
CA ILE A 388 -6.46 -1.71 -16.50
C ILE A 388 -6.39 -3.23 -16.26
N ASN A 389 -6.26 -4.03 -17.31
CA ASN A 389 -6.20 -5.49 -17.20
C ASN A 389 -4.96 -5.96 -16.41
N GLU A 390 -3.83 -5.26 -16.54
CA GLU A 390 -2.65 -5.53 -15.72
C GLU A 390 -2.95 -5.36 -14.23
N VAL A 391 -3.63 -4.28 -13.83
CA VAL A 391 -4.01 -4.07 -12.41
C VAL A 391 -5.07 -5.08 -11.96
N ILE A 392 -6.04 -5.43 -12.80
CA ILE A 392 -7.02 -6.49 -12.51
C ILE A 392 -6.32 -7.82 -12.21
N SER A 393 -5.26 -8.15 -12.97
CA SER A 393 -4.51 -9.41 -12.77
C SER A 393 -3.75 -9.49 -11.44
N LEU A 394 -3.61 -8.37 -10.71
CA LEU A 394 -2.98 -8.34 -9.38
C LEU A 394 -3.95 -8.73 -8.25
N VAL A 395 -5.25 -8.82 -8.52
CA VAL A 395 -6.23 -9.28 -7.53
C VAL A 395 -6.01 -10.77 -7.29
N GLN A 396 -5.86 -11.15 -6.02
CA GLN A 396 -5.55 -12.50 -5.58
C GLN A 396 -6.78 -13.10 -4.91
N GLU A 397 -6.98 -14.40 -5.11
CA GLU A 397 -7.93 -15.16 -4.30
C GLU A 397 -7.32 -15.39 -2.91
N ILE A 398 -8.13 -15.15 -1.87
CA ILE A 398 -7.74 -15.33 -0.47
C ILE A 398 -8.69 -16.31 0.20
N ASP A 399 -8.17 -17.10 1.13
CA ASP A 399 -9.00 -17.87 2.06
C ASP A 399 -9.39 -16.96 3.23
N GLU A 400 -10.65 -16.52 3.22
CA GLU A 400 -11.18 -15.54 4.17
C GLU A 400 -11.11 -16.03 5.62
N ASN A 401 -11.16 -17.34 5.84
CA ASN A 401 -11.12 -17.91 7.18
C ASN A 401 -9.75 -17.76 7.84
N ASN A 402 -8.70 -17.50 7.07
CA ASN A 402 -7.36 -17.28 7.61
C ASN A 402 -7.19 -15.91 8.23
N TYR A 403 -8.06 -14.94 7.92
CA TYR A 403 -7.84 -13.53 8.26
C TYR A 403 -8.98 -12.93 9.09
N THR A 404 -8.72 -11.79 9.71
CA THR A 404 -9.78 -11.05 10.39
C THR A 404 -10.83 -10.58 9.38
N LYS A 405 -12.11 -10.71 9.74
CA LYS A 405 -13.23 -10.32 8.89
C LYS A 405 -13.14 -8.86 8.42
N ALA A 406 -12.66 -7.95 9.27
CA ALA A 406 -12.49 -6.55 8.92
C ALA A 406 -11.48 -6.33 7.78
N THR A 407 -10.31 -6.97 7.85
CA THR A 407 -9.26 -6.81 6.82
C THR A 407 -9.66 -7.49 5.51
N VAL A 408 -10.34 -8.64 5.58
CA VAL A 408 -10.96 -9.31 4.42
C VAL A 408 -11.97 -8.40 3.73
N ASN A 409 -12.87 -7.78 4.48
CA ASN A 409 -13.88 -6.88 3.91
C ASN A 409 -13.23 -5.68 3.20
N ASN A 410 -12.21 -5.07 3.80
CA ASN A 410 -11.47 -3.97 3.19
C ASN A 410 -10.77 -4.42 1.88
N TYR A 411 -10.12 -5.59 1.89
CA TYR A 411 -9.53 -6.15 0.68
C TYR A 411 -10.57 -6.40 -0.42
N LYS A 412 -11.70 -7.02 -0.07
CA LYS A 412 -12.81 -7.31 -1.00
C LYS A 412 -13.41 -6.05 -1.59
N GLU A 413 -13.54 -4.98 -0.81
CA GLU A 413 -14.05 -3.70 -1.29
C GLU A 413 -13.15 -3.14 -2.41
N VAL A 414 -11.85 -3.06 -2.16
CA VAL A 414 -10.87 -2.58 -3.15
C VAL A 414 -10.78 -3.52 -4.35
N ALA A 415 -10.75 -4.84 -4.12
CA ALA A 415 -10.73 -5.85 -5.18
C ALA A 415 -11.99 -5.78 -6.07
N SER A 416 -13.16 -5.54 -5.49
CA SER A 416 -14.42 -5.36 -6.22
C SER A 416 -14.38 -4.12 -7.13
N LYS A 417 -13.82 -3.00 -6.65
CA LYS A 417 -13.61 -1.79 -7.47
C LYS A 417 -12.70 -2.09 -8.67
N ILE A 418 -11.58 -2.76 -8.43
CA ILE A 418 -10.59 -3.07 -9.48
C ILE A 418 -11.14 -4.08 -10.49
N THR A 419 -11.71 -5.20 -10.04
CA THR A 419 -12.25 -6.24 -10.93
C THR A 419 -13.39 -5.73 -11.81
N SER A 420 -14.12 -4.70 -11.36
CA SER A 420 -15.19 -4.06 -12.11
C SER A 420 -14.73 -2.82 -12.89
N LEU A 421 -13.45 -2.44 -12.85
CA LEU A 421 -12.97 -1.17 -13.36
C LEU A 421 -13.16 -1.04 -14.88
N ASP A 422 -13.96 -0.05 -15.29
CA ASP A 422 -14.28 0.25 -16.70
C ASP A 422 -13.46 1.42 -17.22
N VAL A 423 -13.31 2.47 -16.41
CA VAL A 423 -12.58 3.68 -16.78
C VAL A 423 -11.89 4.30 -15.58
N ALA A 424 -10.64 4.68 -15.78
CA ALA A 424 -9.85 5.49 -14.85
C ALA A 424 -8.78 6.28 -15.63
N ASN A 425 -8.38 7.42 -15.10
CA ASN A 425 -7.14 8.09 -15.52
C ASN A 425 -5.92 7.38 -14.90
N THR A 426 -4.74 7.64 -15.44
CA THR A 426 -3.54 6.89 -15.01
C THR A 426 -3.18 7.12 -13.55
N GLN A 427 -3.39 8.32 -12.99
CA GLN A 427 -3.17 8.54 -11.56
C GLN A 427 -4.14 7.73 -10.70
N VAL A 428 -5.43 7.77 -11.04
CA VAL A 428 -6.48 7.02 -10.32
C VAL A 428 -6.20 5.51 -10.39
N LEU A 429 -5.81 4.99 -11.55
CA LEU A 429 -5.43 3.58 -11.70
C LEU A 429 -4.26 3.21 -10.77
N ASN A 430 -3.23 4.05 -10.71
CA ASN A 430 -2.08 3.83 -9.82
C ASN A 430 -2.47 3.92 -8.35
N MET A 431 -3.38 4.82 -7.97
CA MET A 431 -3.92 4.91 -6.62
C MET A 431 -4.70 3.64 -6.23
N LEU A 432 -5.59 3.16 -7.10
CA LEU A 432 -6.33 1.92 -6.88
C LEU A 432 -5.37 0.73 -6.74
N LYS A 433 -4.35 0.65 -7.59
CA LYS A 433 -3.29 -0.36 -7.46
C LYS A 433 -2.58 -0.30 -6.11
N ALA A 434 -2.19 0.89 -5.66
CA ALA A 434 -1.54 1.08 -4.36
C ALA A 434 -2.47 0.71 -3.19
N GLN A 435 -3.76 1.04 -3.29
CA GLN A 435 -4.78 0.63 -2.31
C GLN A 435 -4.94 -0.89 -2.25
N LEU A 436 -4.90 -1.59 -3.40
CA LEU A 436 -4.98 -3.05 -3.45
C LEU A 436 -3.76 -3.69 -2.80
N GLU A 437 -2.56 -3.22 -3.15
CA GLU A 437 -1.30 -3.70 -2.58
C GLU A 437 -1.28 -3.49 -1.07
N LEU A 438 -1.71 -2.31 -0.60
CA LEU A 438 -1.83 -2.01 0.82
C LEU A 438 -2.85 -2.94 1.49
N ALA A 439 -4.08 -3.03 0.98
CA ALA A 439 -5.14 -3.84 1.56
C ALA A 439 -4.75 -5.32 1.65
N TYR A 440 -4.09 -5.87 0.62
CA TYR A 440 -3.57 -7.23 0.65
C TYR A 440 -2.49 -7.40 1.71
N SER A 441 -1.52 -6.49 1.76
CA SER A 441 -0.42 -6.55 2.75
C SER A 441 -0.86 -6.31 4.20
N SER A 442 -2.05 -5.71 4.39
CA SER A 442 -2.66 -5.44 5.69
C SER A 442 -3.65 -6.51 6.15
N LEU A 443 -3.81 -7.61 5.40
CA LEU A 443 -4.55 -8.78 5.86
C LEU A 443 -3.94 -9.29 7.17
N LEU A 444 -4.77 -9.42 8.21
CA LEU A 444 -4.33 -9.81 9.54
C LEU A 444 -4.72 -11.27 9.82
N GLU A 445 -3.72 -12.14 9.95
CA GLU A 445 -3.91 -13.56 10.25
C GLU A 445 -4.70 -13.76 11.55
N SER A 446 -5.75 -14.58 11.50
CA SER A 446 -6.59 -14.94 12.64
C SER A 446 -7.25 -16.31 12.48
N LYS A 447 -6.68 -17.20 11.66
CA LYS A 447 -7.22 -18.52 11.36
C LYS A 447 -7.69 -19.27 12.61
N ASP A 448 -6.79 -19.46 13.58
CA ASP A 448 -7.10 -20.23 14.79
C ASP A 448 -8.19 -19.57 15.64
N LEU A 449 -8.23 -18.23 15.68
CA LEU A 449 -9.27 -17.50 16.38
C LEU A 449 -10.63 -17.66 15.69
N ASN A 450 -10.67 -17.60 14.36
CA ASN A 450 -11.88 -17.82 13.57
C ASN A 450 -12.42 -19.25 13.75
N ASP A 451 -11.54 -20.26 13.69
CA ASP A 451 -11.89 -21.66 13.96
C ASP A 451 -12.46 -21.81 15.38
N LEU A 452 -11.82 -21.18 16.37
CA LEU A 452 -12.26 -21.22 17.77
C LEU A 452 -13.61 -20.53 17.99
N ILE A 453 -13.85 -19.38 17.36
CA ILE A 453 -15.15 -18.69 17.38
C ILE A 453 -16.22 -19.59 16.78
N THR A 454 -15.94 -20.22 15.63
CA THR A 454 -16.88 -21.10 14.94
C THR A 454 -17.28 -22.29 15.82
N ILE A 455 -16.31 -22.94 16.48
CA ILE A 455 -16.56 -24.03 17.43
C ILE A 455 -17.33 -23.53 18.65
N SER A 456 -16.95 -22.36 19.19
CA SER A 456 -17.58 -21.74 20.35
C SER A 456 -19.06 -21.44 20.11
N GLU A 457 -19.43 -21.00 18.91
CA GLU A 457 -20.83 -20.76 18.52
C GLU A 457 -21.69 -22.03 18.42
N MET A 458 -21.07 -23.22 18.40
CA MET A 458 -21.78 -24.50 18.42
C MET A 458 -22.14 -24.97 19.83
N LEU A 459 -21.56 -24.39 20.88
CA LEU A 459 -21.84 -24.73 22.27
C LEU A 459 -23.21 -24.17 22.70
N ASP A 460 -23.93 -24.91 23.54
CA ASP A 460 -25.25 -24.52 24.04
C ASP A 460 -25.20 -24.16 25.53
N LYS A 461 -25.82 -23.04 25.88
CA LYS A 461 -25.83 -22.47 27.22
C LYS A 461 -26.46 -23.41 28.25
N GLU A 462 -27.46 -24.20 27.88
CA GLU A 462 -28.26 -24.99 28.83
C GLU A 462 -27.43 -26.03 29.61
N TYR A 463 -26.28 -26.45 29.06
CA TYR A 463 -25.39 -27.46 29.64
C TYR A 463 -24.42 -26.92 30.68
N TYR A 464 -24.24 -25.60 30.76
CA TYR A 464 -23.22 -24.99 31.60
C TYR A 464 -23.82 -24.18 32.75
N THR A 465 -23.09 -24.13 33.85
CA THR A 465 -23.43 -23.22 34.96
C THR A 465 -23.42 -21.78 34.45
N GLU A 466 -24.37 -21.00 34.93
CA GLU A 466 -24.54 -19.60 34.53
C GLU A 466 -23.25 -18.79 34.75
N GLU A 467 -22.52 -19.04 35.85
CA GLU A 467 -21.27 -18.33 36.15
C GLU A 467 -20.18 -18.62 35.10
N SER A 468 -19.96 -19.89 34.75
CA SER A 468 -18.94 -20.25 33.77
C SER A 468 -19.31 -19.79 32.36
N TRP A 469 -20.60 -19.85 32.02
CA TRP A 469 -21.10 -19.44 30.71
C TRP A 469 -20.98 -17.94 30.49
N VAL A 470 -21.25 -17.10 31.50
CA VAL A 470 -21.07 -15.64 31.38
C VAL A 470 -19.64 -15.29 30.99
N LYS A 471 -18.64 -15.89 31.67
CA LYS A 471 -17.21 -15.66 31.37
C LYS A 471 -16.84 -16.11 29.95
N PHE A 472 -17.37 -17.25 29.52
CA PHE A 472 -17.18 -17.75 28.15
C PHE A 472 -17.81 -16.85 27.10
N ASN A 473 -19.06 -16.44 27.31
CA ASN A 473 -19.77 -15.57 26.39
C ASN A 473 -19.11 -14.18 26.29
N ASP A 474 -18.58 -13.65 27.39
CA ASP A 474 -17.81 -12.40 27.38
C ASP A 474 -16.54 -12.53 26.53
N ALA A 475 -15.77 -13.62 26.69
CA ALA A 475 -14.59 -13.90 25.88
C ALA A 475 -14.93 -14.12 24.39
N LEU A 476 -16.01 -14.83 24.09
CA LEU A 476 -16.49 -15.04 22.72
C LEU A 476 -16.90 -13.71 22.06
N ASN A 477 -17.58 -12.82 22.79
CA ASN A 477 -17.93 -11.51 22.28
C ASN A 477 -16.69 -10.64 22.06
N ASN A 478 -15.69 -10.69 22.95
CA ASN A 478 -14.42 -9.99 22.75
C ASN A 478 -13.71 -10.48 21.48
N ALA A 479 -13.61 -11.79 21.28
CA ALA A 479 -13.06 -12.40 20.08
C ALA A 479 -13.78 -11.93 18.80
N LYS A 480 -15.12 -11.89 18.81
CA LYS A 480 -15.91 -11.34 17.70
C LYS A 480 -15.66 -9.87 17.46
N VAL A 481 -15.48 -9.06 18.50
CA VAL A 481 -15.13 -7.64 18.35
C VAL A 481 -13.76 -7.48 17.69
N VAL A 482 -12.78 -8.26 18.12
CA VAL A 482 -11.41 -8.23 17.56
C VAL A 482 -11.40 -8.57 16.07
N ILE A 483 -12.05 -9.67 15.63
CA ILE A 483 -12.04 -10.02 14.21
C ILE A 483 -12.82 -9.03 13.31
N ASN A 484 -13.73 -8.24 13.88
CA ASN A 484 -14.52 -7.23 13.16
C ASN A 484 -13.92 -5.81 13.26
N ASN A 485 -12.79 -5.63 13.93
CA ASN A 485 -12.13 -4.33 14.06
C ASN A 485 -10.96 -4.20 13.09
N ILE A 486 -10.99 -3.17 12.23
CA ILE A 486 -9.92 -2.91 11.25
C ILE A 486 -8.60 -2.48 11.91
N GLU A 487 -8.67 -1.92 13.12
CA GLU A 487 -7.51 -1.45 13.89
C GLU A 487 -6.93 -2.54 14.80
N SER A 488 -7.44 -3.76 14.75
CA SER A 488 -6.91 -4.86 15.56
C SER A 488 -5.48 -5.21 15.16
N THR A 489 -4.68 -5.55 16.17
CA THR A 489 -3.29 -5.99 15.98
C THR A 489 -3.16 -7.50 16.19
N GLU A 490 -2.03 -8.06 15.78
CA GLU A 490 -1.66 -9.45 16.07
C GLU A 490 -1.73 -9.77 17.58
N GLU A 491 -1.30 -8.84 18.43
CA GLU A 491 -1.42 -8.98 19.89
C GLU A 491 -2.88 -9.06 20.34
N ASN A 492 -3.78 -8.26 19.75
CA ASN A 492 -5.20 -8.35 20.09
C ASN A 492 -5.80 -9.71 19.70
N VAL A 493 -5.46 -10.21 18.51
CA VAL A 493 -5.90 -11.52 18.03
C VAL A 493 -5.41 -12.62 18.96
N ASN A 494 -4.12 -12.64 19.30
CA ASN A 494 -3.52 -13.63 20.18
C ASN A 494 -4.11 -13.59 21.60
N ASN A 495 -4.34 -12.39 22.14
CA ASN A 495 -4.94 -12.23 23.46
C ASN A 495 -6.39 -12.72 23.47
N ALA A 496 -7.20 -12.34 22.47
CA ALA A 496 -8.59 -12.78 22.39
C ALA A 496 -8.72 -14.30 22.19
N LYS A 497 -7.82 -14.89 21.40
CA LYS A 497 -7.67 -16.35 21.27
C LYS A 497 -7.40 -17.00 22.62
N THR A 498 -6.36 -16.56 23.31
CA THR A 498 -5.97 -17.09 24.62
C THR A 498 -7.08 -16.92 25.67
N GLU A 499 -7.77 -15.79 25.69
CA GLU A 499 -8.90 -15.54 26.60
C GLU A 499 -10.06 -16.50 26.32
N LEU A 500 -10.41 -16.71 25.05
CA LEU A 500 -11.48 -17.61 24.64
C LEU A 500 -11.14 -19.08 24.95
N GLU A 501 -9.91 -19.52 24.69
CA GLU A 501 -9.42 -20.86 25.05
C GLU A 501 -9.51 -21.12 26.56
N ASN A 502 -9.04 -20.15 27.36
CA ASN A 502 -9.12 -20.25 28.80
C ASN A 502 -10.58 -20.29 29.29
N ALA A 503 -11.46 -19.51 28.67
CA ALA A 503 -12.89 -19.54 28.97
C ALA A 503 -13.51 -20.92 28.67
N ILE A 504 -13.22 -21.50 27.50
CA ILE A 504 -13.69 -22.83 27.10
C ILE A 504 -13.18 -23.89 28.10
N ASN A 505 -11.90 -23.86 28.44
CA ASN A 505 -11.30 -24.79 29.39
C ASN A 505 -11.95 -24.70 30.78
N ASN A 506 -12.39 -23.50 31.18
CA ASN A 506 -13.01 -23.21 32.46
C ASN A 506 -14.55 -23.34 32.47
N LEU A 507 -15.17 -23.78 31.38
CA LEU A 507 -16.59 -24.12 31.39
C LEU A 507 -16.90 -25.21 32.42
N VAL A 508 -17.95 -24.99 33.22
CA VAL A 508 -18.41 -25.88 34.29
C VAL A 508 -19.82 -26.36 33.95
N ILE A 509 -19.99 -27.67 33.92
CA ILE A 509 -21.26 -28.33 33.57
C ILE A 509 -22.30 -28.11 34.68
N LYS A 510 -23.56 -27.92 34.31
CA LYS A 510 -24.69 -27.82 35.23
C LYS A 510 -25.13 -29.23 35.66
N GLU A 511 -25.14 -29.52 36.95
CA GLU A 511 -25.73 -30.77 37.46
C GLU A 511 -27.26 -30.63 37.48
N ASP A 512 -27.98 -31.24 36.53
CA ASP A 512 -29.43 -31.43 36.68
C ASP A 512 -29.96 -32.68 35.97
N ASP A 513 -30.98 -33.26 36.60
CA ASP A 513 -31.53 -34.60 36.39
C ASP A 513 -32.72 -34.52 35.42
N THR A 514 -32.52 -34.80 34.12
CA THR A 514 -33.63 -34.89 33.16
C THR A 514 -33.58 -36.14 32.27
N GLU A 515 -34.74 -36.75 32.05
CA GLU A 515 -34.96 -38.11 31.53
C GLU A 515 -34.68 -38.31 30.02
N LYS A 516 -34.03 -37.37 29.31
CA LYS A 516 -33.53 -37.63 27.95
C LYS A 516 -32.43 -36.67 27.52
N VAL A 517 -31.25 -37.22 27.31
CA VAL A 517 -30.01 -36.51 26.99
C VAL A 517 -29.99 -36.05 25.53
N ASP A 518 -29.80 -34.76 25.27
CA ASP A 518 -29.69 -34.19 23.92
C ASP A 518 -28.22 -34.17 23.46
N LYS A 519 -27.94 -34.83 22.34
CA LYS A 519 -26.59 -35.03 21.80
C LYS A 519 -26.31 -34.24 20.53
N THR A 520 -27.19 -33.29 20.19
CA THR A 520 -27.10 -32.56 18.92
C THR A 520 -25.80 -31.76 18.82
N GLY A 521 -25.36 -31.13 19.93
CA GLY A 521 -24.07 -30.42 19.99
C GLY A 521 -22.87 -31.35 19.78
N LEU A 522 -22.79 -32.45 20.55
CA LEU A 522 -21.76 -33.48 20.39
C LEU A 522 -21.70 -34.02 18.95
N GLY A 523 -22.86 -34.25 18.33
CA GLY A 523 -22.97 -34.70 16.94
C GLY A 523 -22.30 -33.73 15.95
N LYS A 524 -22.52 -32.42 16.09
CA LYS A 524 -21.88 -31.40 15.24
C LYS A 524 -20.37 -31.33 15.45
N VAL A 525 -19.91 -31.41 16.70
CA VAL A 525 -18.47 -31.38 17.00
C VAL A 525 -17.78 -32.64 16.45
N VAL A 526 -18.44 -33.80 16.52
CA VAL A 526 -17.96 -35.05 15.90
C VAL A 526 -17.87 -34.89 14.38
N GLU A 527 -18.90 -34.34 13.73
CA GLU A 527 -18.90 -34.09 12.29
C GLU A 527 -17.75 -33.16 11.87
N TYR A 528 -17.57 -32.04 12.59
CA TYR A 528 -16.44 -31.13 12.39
C TYR A 528 -15.08 -31.83 12.55
N ALA A 529 -14.91 -32.62 13.61
CA ALA A 529 -13.68 -33.37 13.84
C ALA A 529 -13.40 -34.41 12.74
N GLU A 530 -14.43 -35.09 12.23
CA GLU A 530 -14.30 -36.03 11.12
C GLU A 530 -13.93 -35.32 9.82
N ASP A 531 -14.55 -34.18 9.53
CA ASP A 531 -14.23 -33.36 8.35
C ASP A 531 -12.81 -32.80 8.43
N ALA A 532 -12.41 -32.22 9.57
CA ALA A 532 -11.04 -31.77 9.79
C ALA A 532 -10.02 -32.90 9.58
N LYS A 533 -10.31 -34.11 10.08
CA LYS A 533 -9.47 -35.29 9.86
C LYS A 533 -9.41 -35.67 8.37
N LEU A 534 -10.54 -35.63 7.66
CA LEU A 534 -10.63 -35.95 6.24
C LEU A 534 -9.84 -34.96 5.38
N ASN A 535 -9.86 -33.68 5.78
CA ASN A 535 -9.17 -32.57 5.11
C ASN A 535 -7.69 -32.41 5.56
N GLY A 536 -7.10 -33.46 6.15
CA GLY A 536 -5.66 -33.52 6.40
C GLY A 536 -5.18 -32.76 7.64
N ALA A 537 -6.07 -32.32 8.55
CA ALA A 537 -5.69 -31.53 9.72
C ALA A 537 -4.65 -32.21 10.65
N LEU A 538 -4.50 -33.54 10.55
CA LEU A 538 -3.56 -34.34 11.36
C LEU A 538 -2.16 -34.51 10.71
N GLU A 539 -1.96 -34.14 9.44
CA GLU A 539 -0.72 -34.48 8.70
C GLU A 539 0.55 -33.86 9.31
N GLU A 540 0.43 -32.61 9.77
CA GLU A 540 1.54 -31.83 10.33
C GLU A 540 1.56 -31.79 11.86
N VAL A 541 0.65 -32.47 12.55
CA VAL A 541 0.47 -32.37 14.01
C VAL A 541 1.45 -33.29 14.76
N VAL A 542 1.83 -32.92 15.98
CA VAL A 542 2.68 -33.77 16.84
C VAL A 542 1.99 -35.09 17.19
N PRO A 543 2.71 -36.23 17.22
CA PRO A 543 2.13 -37.55 17.47
C PRO A 543 1.30 -37.66 18.76
N ALA A 544 1.71 -36.99 19.84
CA ALA A 544 0.96 -37.00 21.10
C ALA A 544 -0.46 -36.45 20.95
N VAL A 545 -0.62 -35.35 20.20
CA VAL A 545 -1.93 -34.72 19.97
C VAL A 545 -2.77 -35.56 19.01
N ILE A 546 -2.18 -36.15 17.96
CA ILE A 546 -2.89 -37.05 17.05
C ILE A 546 -3.52 -38.21 17.83
N ASN A 547 -2.75 -38.82 18.75
CA ASN A 547 -3.24 -39.93 19.57
C ASN A 547 -4.40 -39.49 20.49
N GLU A 548 -4.31 -38.31 21.11
CA GLU A 548 -5.38 -37.76 21.94
C GLU A 548 -6.62 -37.41 21.09
N PHE A 549 -6.42 -36.89 19.88
CA PHE A 549 -7.50 -36.53 18.97
C PHE A 549 -8.31 -37.77 18.57
N GLU A 550 -7.62 -38.83 18.18
CA GLU A 550 -8.27 -40.09 17.83
C GLU A 550 -8.97 -40.73 19.04
N ALA A 551 -8.40 -40.62 20.23
CA ALA A 551 -9.00 -41.13 21.45
C ALA A 551 -10.28 -40.36 21.83
N ALA A 552 -10.23 -39.02 21.82
CA ALA A 552 -11.36 -38.17 22.15
C ALA A 552 -12.48 -38.28 21.11
N LEU A 553 -12.14 -38.33 19.81
CA LEU A 553 -13.13 -38.52 18.74
C LEU A 553 -13.81 -39.88 18.85
N LYS A 554 -13.06 -40.93 19.21
CA LYS A 554 -13.63 -42.25 19.45
C LYS A 554 -14.58 -42.24 20.64
N GLU A 555 -14.19 -41.65 21.77
CA GLU A 555 -15.05 -41.51 22.94
C GLU A 555 -16.32 -40.74 22.64
N ALA A 556 -16.21 -39.59 21.95
CA ALA A 556 -17.33 -38.79 21.50
C ALA A 556 -18.32 -39.60 20.65
N LYS A 557 -17.84 -40.44 19.73
CA LYS A 557 -18.69 -41.33 18.93
C LYS A 557 -19.33 -42.44 19.76
N ASP A 558 -18.58 -43.04 20.68
CA ASP A 558 -19.10 -44.09 21.56
C ASP A 558 -20.23 -43.53 22.44
N VAL A 559 -20.05 -42.32 23.00
CA VAL A 559 -21.07 -41.60 23.78
C VAL A 559 -22.25 -41.18 22.92
N LEU A 560 -22.02 -40.70 21.69
CA LEU A 560 -23.08 -40.33 20.75
C LEU A 560 -23.98 -41.55 20.44
N ALA A 561 -23.39 -42.74 20.30
CA ALA A 561 -24.09 -43.98 19.99
C ALA A 561 -24.77 -44.69 21.18
N ASP A 562 -24.43 -44.35 22.44
CA ASP A 562 -24.99 -45.00 23.62
C ASP A 562 -26.37 -44.40 24.01
N ASP A 563 -27.46 -45.12 23.74
CA ASP A 563 -28.83 -44.69 24.08
C ASP A 563 -29.05 -44.37 25.57
N ASN A 564 -28.16 -44.82 26.47
CA ASN A 564 -28.21 -44.56 27.91
C ASN A 564 -27.10 -43.62 28.40
N ALA A 565 -26.35 -42.99 27.48
CA ALA A 565 -25.34 -42.00 27.84
C ALA A 565 -25.97 -40.94 28.74
N THR A 566 -25.31 -40.65 29.86
CA THR A 566 -25.71 -39.57 30.74
C THR A 566 -25.30 -38.23 30.15
N GLU A 567 -25.96 -37.16 30.58
CA GLU A 567 -25.64 -35.80 30.16
C GLU A 567 -24.16 -35.47 30.45
N ALA A 568 -23.70 -35.84 31.65
CA ALA A 568 -22.30 -35.67 32.03
C ALA A 568 -21.32 -36.38 31.09
N GLN A 569 -21.68 -37.55 30.54
CA GLN A 569 -20.85 -38.25 29.56
C GLN A 569 -20.82 -37.53 28.21
N VAL A 570 -21.96 -37.02 27.75
CA VAL A 570 -22.07 -36.23 26.50
C VAL A 570 -21.24 -34.96 26.60
N ASP A 571 -21.31 -34.27 27.73
CA ASP A 571 -20.56 -33.05 27.97
C ASP A 571 -19.06 -33.28 28.13
N GLU A 572 -18.64 -34.30 28.90
CA GLU A 572 -17.24 -34.65 29.06
C GLU A 572 -16.60 -35.01 27.71
N ALA A 573 -17.31 -35.79 26.89
CA ALA A 573 -16.86 -36.14 25.55
C ALA A 573 -16.82 -34.93 24.61
N THR A 574 -17.81 -34.03 24.68
CA THR A 574 -17.82 -32.78 23.89
C THR A 574 -16.63 -31.90 24.27
N LYS A 575 -16.44 -31.64 25.58
CA LYS A 575 -15.33 -30.80 26.08
C LYS A 575 -13.97 -31.38 25.72
N ARG A 576 -13.78 -32.69 25.91
CA ARG A 576 -12.52 -33.37 25.56
C ARG A 576 -12.23 -33.26 24.07
N LEU A 577 -13.24 -33.48 23.22
CA LEU A 577 -13.09 -33.39 21.77
C LEU A 577 -12.77 -31.96 21.31
N VAL A 578 -13.48 -30.95 21.82
CA VAL A 578 -13.19 -29.54 21.53
C VAL A 578 -11.77 -29.17 21.96
N ASN A 579 -11.35 -29.57 23.16
CA ASN A 579 -10.01 -29.27 23.67
C ASN A 579 -8.91 -29.82 22.76
N VAL A 580 -9.04 -31.06 22.27
CA VAL A 580 -8.01 -31.65 21.41
C VAL A 580 -8.09 -31.19 19.95
N ILE A 581 -9.28 -30.81 19.45
CA ILE A 581 -9.39 -30.10 18.16
C ILE A 581 -8.54 -28.83 18.19
N HIS A 582 -8.59 -28.08 19.30
CA HIS A 582 -7.76 -26.88 19.47
C HIS A 582 -6.26 -27.20 19.52
N MET A 583 -5.86 -28.30 20.18
CA MET A 583 -4.46 -28.75 20.21
C MET A 583 -3.88 -29.13 18.84
N LEU A 584 -4.69 -29.24 17.78
CA LEU A 584 -4.19 -29.49 16.42
C LEU A 584 -3.27 -28.38 15.88
N GLU A 585 -3.17 -27.24 16.58
CA GLU A 585 -2.18 -26.20 16.31
C GLU A 585 -0.72 -26.63 16.62
N PHE A 586 -0.51 -27.62 17.49
CA PHE A 586 0.84 -28.09 17.82
C PHE A 586 1.43 -28.90 16.66
N LYS A 587 2.05 -28.20 15.70
CA LYS A 587 2.67 -28.78 14.52
C LYS A 587 4.06 -29.36 14.83
N LYS A 588 4.37 -30.52 14.27
CA LYS A 588 5.68 -31.17 14.33
C LYS A 588 6.68 -30.45 13.41
N GLY A 589 7.93 -30.32 13.84
CA GLY A 589 8.96 -29.67 13.04
C GLY A 589 9.58 -30.57 11.96
N ASP A 590 9.95 -30.00 10.81
CA ASP A 590 10.68 -30.70 9.75
C ASP A 590 12.18 -30.83 10.06
N LYS A 591 12.58 -32.05 10.39
CA LYS A 591 13.94 -32.39 10.81
C LYS A 591 14.90 -32.68 9.66
N ALA A 592 14.47 -32.58 8.40
CA ALA A 592 15.27 -33.01 7.25
C ALA A 592 16.61 -32.28 7.16
N GLU A 593 16.61 -30.94 7.24
CA GLU A 593 17.82 -30.13 7.13
C GLU A 593 18.71 -30.26 8.38
N LEU A 594 18.13 -30.32 9.58
CA LEU A 594 18.87 -30.56 10.81
C LEU A 594 19.60 -31.91 10.78
N LYS A 595 18.96 -32.97 10.28
CA LYS A 595 19.58 -34.30 10.08
C LYS A 595 20.75 -34.24 9.07
N LYS A 596 20.61 -33.49 7.98
CA LYS A 596 21.70 -33.30 7.00
C LYS A 596 22.90 -32.58 7.63
N LEU A 597 22.66 -31.52 8.38
CA LEU A 597 23.72 -30.78 9.07
C LEU A 597 24.46 -31.66 10.09
N VAL A 598 23.71 -32.46 10.86
CA VAL A 598 24.28 -33.48 11.76
C VAL A 598 25.13 -34.49 11.00
N GLN A 599 24.71 -34.95 9.82
CA GLN A 599 25.52 -35.86 8.98
C GLN A 599 26.81 -35.20 8.49
N ILE A 600 26.76 -33.93 8.09
CA ILE A 600 27.95 -33.17 7.67
C ILE A 600 28.95 -33.06 8.82
N ILE A 601 28.48 -32.71 10.02
CA ILE A 601 29.33 -32.57 11.20
C ILE A 601 29.94 -33.91 11.62
N ASN A 602 29.17 -35.00 11.58
CA ASN A 602 29.68 -36.35 11.85
C ASN A 602 30.80 -36.80 10.89
N ALA A 603 30.82 -36.26 9.66
CA ALA A 603 31.84 -36.58 8.68
C ALA A 603 33.14 -35.78 8.87
N LEU A 604 33.17 -34.79 9.76
CA LEU A 604 34.36 -33.99 10.04
C LEU A 604 35.42 -34.81 10.79
N ASP A 605 36.68 -34.59 10.42
CA ASP A 605 37.83 -35.13 11.12
C ASP A 605 38.24 -34.17 12.25
N GLN A 606 37.86 -34.52 13.48
CA GLN A 606 38.18 -33.77 14.69
C GLN A 606 39.65 -33.34 14.78
N SER A 607 40.58 -34.19 14.31
CA SER A 607 42.02 -33.95 14.46
C SER A 607 42.53 -32.72 13.68
N LYS A 608 41.73 -32.17 12.76
CA LYS A 608 42.08 -30.99 11.96
C LYS A 608 41.72 -29.67 12.61
N TYR A 609 40.91 -29.69 13.67
CA TYR A 609 40.33 -28.48 14.28
C TYR A 609 40.86 -28.22 15.69
N THR A 610 40.79 -26.97 16.15
CA THR A 610 41.24 -26.62 17.51
C THR A 610 40.33 -27.23 18.57
N PRO A 611 40.88 -27.73 19.70
CA PRO A 611 40.08 -28.39 20.74
C PRO A 611 38.96 -27.51 21.31
N ALA A 612 39.19 -26.20 21.44
CA ALA A 612 38.22 -25.26 21.99
C ALA A 612 36.98 -25.15 21.09
N THR A 613 37.17 -24.87 19.80
CA THR A 613 36.06 -24.71 18.84
C THR A 613 35.33 -26.03 18.57
N TRP A 614 36.05 -27.16 18.59
CA TRP A 614 35.44 -28.48 18.49
C TRP A 614 34.55 -28.82 19.70
N THR A 615 34.96 -28.46 20.91
CA THR A 615 34.16 -28.71 22.13
C THR A 615 32.84 -27.95 22.09
N SER A 616 32.86 -26.69 21.63
CA SER A 616 31.64 -25.89 21.44
C SER A 616 30.70 -26.48 20.37
N LEU A 617 31.27 -26.99 19.27
CA LEU A 617 30.50 -27.71 18.26
C LEU A 617 29.86 -28.99 18.82
N GLN A 618 30.60 -29.77 19.61
CA GLN A 618 30.09 -31.02 20.16
C GLN A 618 28.88 -30.81 21.08
N ALA A 619 28.91 -29.77 21.93
CA ALA A 619 27.79 -29.48 22.82
C ALA A 619 26.49 -29.15 22.06
N THR A 620 26.57 -28.30 21.02
CA THR A 620 25.41 -27.95 20.19
C THR A 620 24.96 -29.10 19.29
N PHE A 621 25.89 -29.97 18.89
CA PHE A 621 25.59 -31.20 18.16
C PHE A 621 24.78 -32.19 19.00
N GLU A 622 25.08 -32.34 20.30
CA GLU A 622 24.28 -33.17 21.21
C GLU A 622 22.86 -32.61 21.40
N GLU A 623 22.71 -31.29 21.56
CA GLU A 623 21.41 -30.60 21.63
C GLU A 623 20.57 -30.86 20.36
N ALA A 624 21.17 -30.71 19.19
CA ALA A 624 20.50 -31.00 17.91
C ALA A 624 20.05 -32.46 17.78
N ASN A 625 20.85 -33.43 18.25
CA ASN A 625 20.45 -34.84 18.25
C ASN A 625 19.28 -35.12 19.21
N ASN A 626 19.21 -34.44 20.35
CA ASN A 626 18.08 -34.56 21.27
C ASN A 626 16.77 -34.06 20.62
N VAL A 627 16.82 -32.92 19.91
CA VAL A 627 15.66 -32.39 19.16
C VAL A 627 15.28 -33.34 18.01
N ILE A 628 16.26 -33.91 17.30
CA ILE A 628 16.00 -34.93 16.27
C ILE A 628 15.26 -36.14 16.87
N ALA A 629 15.66 -36.59 18.06
CA ALA A 629 15.09 -37.75 18.73
C ALA A 629 13.69 -37.51 19.34
N ASN A 630 13.34 -36.28 19.70
CA ASN A 630 12.03 -35.95 20.27
C ASN A 630 10.91 -36.00 19.22
N GLU A 631 10.09 -37.05 19.19
CA GLU A 631 9.00 -37.21 18.21
C GLU A 631 7.96 -36.08 18.22
N ASN A 632 7.81 -35.35 19.34
CA ASN A 632 6.90 -34.21 19.48
C ASN A 632 7.60 -32.84 19.33
N ALA A 633 8.84 -32.80 18.83
CA ALA A 633 9.54 -31.53 18.64
C ALA A 633 8.79 -30.63 17.66
N MET A 634 8.57 -29.38 18.05
CA MET A 634 7.89 -28.37 17.23
C MET A 634 8.87 -27.68 16.26
N GLU A 635 8.34 -27.02 15.23
CA GLU A 635 9.16 -26.35 14.19
C GLU A 635 10.12 -25.30 14.78
N GLU A 636 9.70 -24.58 15.82
CA GLU A 636 10.55 -23.61 16.52
C GLU A 636 11.77 -24.28 17.17
N GLU A 637 11.57 -25.39 17.90
CA GLU A 637 12.66 -26.14 18.54
C GLU A 637 13.64 -26.70 17.50
N VAL A 638 13.13 -27.17 16.35
CA VAL A 638 13.95 -27.67 15.24
C VAL A 638 14.76 -26.54 14.59
N SER A 639 14.14 -25.38 14.36
CA SER A 639 14.78 -24.20 13.78
C SER A 639 15.87 -23.65 14.69
N GLU A 640 15.59 -23.51 15.99
CA GLU A 640 16.57 -23.01 16.97
C GLU A 640 17.79 -23.94 17.07
N ALA A 641 17.56 -25.25 17.11
CA ALA A 641 18.63 -26.24 17.11
C ALA A 641 19.49 -26.19 15.84
N TYR A 642 18.86 -25.97 14.68
CA TYR A 642 19.56 -25.79 13.41
C TYR A 642 20.45 -24.55 13.41
N GLU A 643 19.92 -23.38 13.81
CA GLU A 643 20.68 -22.12 13.86
C GLU A 643 21.88 -22.21 14.81
N LYS A 644 21.68 -22.75 16.02
CA LYS A 644 22.75 -22.99 17.00
C LYS A 644 23.85 -23.87 16.43
N LEU A 645 23.47 -24.97 15.76
CA LEU A 645 24.42 -25.93 15.18
C LEU A 645 25.18 -25.33 13.98
N VAL A 646 24.52 -24.56 13.11
CA VAL A 646 25.17 -23.83 12.00
C VAL A 646 26.20 -22.86 12.55
N LYS A 647 25.86 -22.08 13.57
CA LYS A 647 26.77 -21.11 14.18
C LYS A 647 28.02 -21.80 14.74
N ALA A 648 27.85 -22.84 15.54
CA ALA A 648 28.97 -23.57 16.11
C ALA A 648 29.86 -24.23 15.03
N TYR A 649 29.25 -24.69 13.94
CA TYR A 649 29.99 -25.23 12.79
C TYR A 649 30.82 -24.15 12.07
N LEU A 650 30.28 -22.94 11.89
CA LEU A 650 30.99 -21.81 11.29
C LEU A 650 32.12 -21.27 12.19
N ASP A 651 32.01 -21.46 13.49
CA ASP A 651 33.02 -21.06 14.47
C ASP A 651 34.22 -22.03 14.55
N LEU A 652 34.17 -23.16 13.84
CA LEU A 652 35.31 -24.07 13.75
C LEU A 652 36.58 -23.38 13.23
N ARG A 653 37.72 -23.75 13.81
CA ARG A 653 39.05 -23.26 13.41
C ARG A 653 39.98 -24.43 13.16
N LEU A 654 40.71 -24.40 12.04
CA LEU A 654 41.74 -25.40 11.72
C LEU A 654 43.00 -25.20 12.58
N ILE A 655 43.71 -26.29 12.84
CA ILE A 655 45.05 -26.24 13.44
C ILE A 655 46.05 -25.73 12.39
N ALA A 656 46.88 -24.72 12.72
CA ALA A 656 47.89 -24.19 11.80
C ALA A 656 49.04 -25.17 11.54
N ASP A 657 49.50 -25.25 10.28
CA ASP A 657 50.64 -26.08 9.86
C ASP A 657 51.97 -25.40 10.20
N LYS A 658 52.70 -26.01 11.14
CA LYS A 658 53.99 -25.54 11.65
C LYS A 658 55.20 -26.26 11.05
N ALA A 659 55.01 -27.19 10.11
CA ALA A 659 56.08 -28.06 9.62
C ALA A 659 57.28 -27.27 9.06
N LYS A 660 57.02 -26.25 8.24
CA LYS A 660 58.07 -25.39 7.66
C LYS A 660 58.79 -24.55 8.71
N LEU A 661 58.06 -24.02 9.69
CA LEU A 661 58.65 -23.28 10.80
C LEU A 661 59.55 -24.18 11.64
N GLN A 662 59.09 -25.39 11.96
CA GLN A 662 59.87 -26.39 12.68
C GLN A 662 61.16 -26.76 11.92
N GLU A 663 61.06 -27.04 10.61
CA GLU A 663 62.22 -27.37 9.79
C GLU A 663 63.23 -26.22 9.72
N LEU A 664 62.74 -24.99 9.55
CA LEU A 664 63.57 -23.79 9.48
C LEU A 664 64.26 -23.49 10.81
N ILE A 665 63.57 -23.69 11.94
CA ILE A 665 64.16 -23.60 13.28
C ILE A 665 65.27 -24.65 13.44
N ASN A 666 65.01 -25.91 13.10
CA ASN A 666 66.01 -26.97 13.18
C ASN A 666 67.26 -26.66 12.33
N LYS A 667 67.08 -26.13 11.12
CA LYS A 667 68.21 -25.69 10.27
C LYS A 667 68.96 -24.51 10.88
N SER A 668 68.23 -23.52 11.38
CA SER A 668 68.78 -22.31 12.00
C SER A 668 69.66 -22.62 13.21
N GLU A 669 69.23 -23.57 14.05
CA GLU A 669 69.99 -24.00 15.23
C GLU A 669 71.33 -24.65 14.91
N ASN A 670 71.50 -25.17 13.69
CA ASN A 670 72.70 -25.88 13.26
C ASN A 670 73.71 -24.99 12.50
N ILE A 671 73.49 -23.66 12.42
CA ILE A 671 74.40 -22.73 11.74
C ILE A 671 75.58 -22.36 12.64
N ASP A 672 76.80 -22.47 12.12
CA ASP A 672 78.02 -21.96 12.77
C ASP A 672 78.08 -20.43 12.70
N ILE A 673 77.48 -19.78 13.70
CA ILE A 673 77.37 -18.32 13.80
C ILE A 673 78.72 -17.60 14.02
N SER A 674 79.81 -18.31 14.33
CA SER A 674 81.12 -17.70 14.63
C SER A 674 81.74 -16.95 13.43
N LYS A 675 81.30 -17.31 12.21
CA LYS A 675 81.75 -16.75 10.93
C LYS A 675 81.10 -15.40 10.58
N TYR A 676 80.06 -15.01 11.30
CA TYR A 676 79.23 -13.85 10.97
C TYR A 676 79.40 -12.70 11.97
N THR A 677 79.07 -11.48 11.54
CA THR A 677 79.20 -10.27 12.36
C THR A 677 78.27 -10.33 13.58
N LYS A 678 78.70 -9.73 14.70
CA LYS A 678 77.93 -9.76 15.95
C LYS A 678 76.53 -9.14 15.80
N GLU A 679 76.39 -8.11 14.96
CA GLU A 679 75.12 -7.42 14.75
C GLU A 679 74.11 -8.28 13.98
N SER A 680 74.54 -8.92 12.88
CA SER A 680 73.66 -9.80 12.08
C SER A 680 73.24 -11.04 12.87
N VAL A 681 74.13 -11.62 13.69
CA VAL A 681 73.82 -12.75 14.58
C VAL A 681 72.78 -12.39 15.65
N ASN A 682 72.79 -11.17 16.20
CA ASN A 682 71.80 -10.75 17.18
C ASN A 682 70.38 -10.66 16.58
N LYS A 683 70.23 -10.12 15.37
CA LYS A 683 68.95 -10.04 14.65
C LYS A 683 68.42 -11.43 14.30
N PHE A 684 69.32 -12.35 13.92
CA PHE A 684 69.01 -13.77 13.72
C PHE A 684 68.51 -14.48 14.98
N ASN A 685 69.22 -14.34 16.11
CA ASN A 685 68.84 -14.99 17.37
C ASN A 685 67.47 -14.51 17.88
N LEU A 686 67.13 -13.22 17.71
CA LEU A 686 65.82 -12.69 18.10
C LEU A 686 64.69 -13.33 17.27
N SER A 687 64.90 -13.46 15.96
CA SER A 687 63.93 -14.06 15.03
C SER A 687 63.78 -15.57 15.28
N LEU A 688 64.88 -16.27 15.63
CA LEU A 688 64.85 -17.68 16.03
C LEU A 688 64.07 -17.89 17.34
N ALA A 689 64.26 -17.01 18.32
CA ALA A 689 63.49 -17.04 19.57
C ALA A 689 61.98 -16.80 19.33
N ASN A 690 61.64 -15.83 18.47
CA ASN A 690 60.25 -15.60 18.06
C ASN A 690 59.65 -16.84 17.37
N GLY A 691 60.37 -17.42 16.40
CA GLY A 691 59.95 -18.64 15.72
C GLY A 691 59.67 -19.80 16.68
N LYS A 692 60.53 -20.02 17.68
CA LYS A 692 60.32 -21.03 18.73
C LYS A 692 59.10 -20.75 19.60
N SER A 693 58.86 -19.48 19.93
CA SER A 693 57.67 -19.09 20.70
C SER A 693 56.39 -19.37 19.92
N VAL A 694 56.34 -19.00 18.64
CA VAL A 694 55.20 -19.26 17.73
C VAL A 694 54.97 -20.77 17.54
N LEU A 695 56.03 -21.55 17.41
CA LEU A 695 55.98 -23.01 17.32
C LEU A 695 55.34 -23.64 18.57
N ALA A 696 55.66 -23.13 19.76
CA ALA A 696 55.19 -23.67 21.05
C ALA A 696 53.75 -23.28 21.45
N LYS A 697 53.14 -22.26 20.83
CA LYS A 697 51.76 -21.84 21.13
C LYS A 697 50.76 -22.95 20.78
N GLU A 698 49.86 -23.32 21.69
CA GLU A 698 48.81 -24.32 21.43
C GLU A 698 47.84 -23.87 20.31
N GLU A 699 47.43 -22.60 20.35
CA GLU A 699 46.64 -21.96 19.29
C GLU A 699 47.42 -20.83 18.63
N VAL A 700 47.53 -20.88 17.30
CA VAL A 700 48.21 -19.87 16.49
C VAL A 700 47.55 -19.84 15.11
N THR A 701 47.51 -18.66 14.48
CA THR A 701 47.00 -18.54 13.11
C THR A 701 48.05 -18.97 12.08
N GLN A 702 47.63 -19.42 10.89
CA GLN A 702 48.58 -19.75 9.82
C GLN A 702 49.41 -18.51 9.42
N GLU A 703 48.82 -17.31 9.46
CA GLU A 703 49.52 -16.06 9.16
C GLU A 703 50.64 -15.76 10.16
N GLU A 704 50.42 -15.98 11.46
CA GLU A 704 51.47 -15.86 12.47
C GLU A 704 52.60 -16.87 12.27
N VAL A 705 52.27 -18.11 11.86
CA VAL A 705 53.27 -19.14 11.52
C VAL A 705 54.07 -18.73 10.29
N ASP A 706 53.41 -18.30 9.22
CA ASP A 706 54.04 -17.88 7.97
C ASP A 706 54.90 -16.62 8.17
N LYS A 707 54.44 -15.69 9.01
CA LYS A 707 55.20 -14.51 9.41
C LYS A 707 56.47 -14.90 10.16
N ALA A 708 56.38 -15.83 11.12
CA ALA A 708 57.54 -16.33 11.85
C ALA A 708 58.54 -17.05 10.91
N VAL A 709 58.04 -17.83 9.95
CA VAL A 709 58.86 -18.46 8.89
C VAL A 709 59.57 -17.38 8.08
N LYS A 710 58.85 -16.35 7.63
CA LYS A 710 59.39 -15.26 6.81
C LYS A 710 60.43 -14.45 7.58
N GLU A 711 60.15 -14.05 8.80
CA GLU A 711 61.07 -13.30 9.66
C GLU A 711 62.35 -14.09 9.93
N LEU A 712 62.24 -15.38 10.29
CA LEU A 712 63.40 -16.24 10.48
C LEU A 712 64.19 -16.45 9.18
N THR A 713 63.50 -16.60 8.05
CA THR A 713 64.14 -16.73 6.72
C THR A 713 64.90 -15.47 6.32
N LEU A 714 64.32 -14.28 6.52
CA LEU A 714 64.98 -13.02 6.24
C LEU A 714 66.17 -12.79 7.16
N ALA A 715 66.05 -13.15 8.44
CA ALA A 715 67.15 -13.02 9.38
C ALA A 715 68.30 -14.00 9.07
N LEU A 716 68.00 -15.18 8.55
CA LEU A 716 68.98 -16.12 8.00
C LEU A 716 69.71 -15.54 6.78
N ALA A 717 68.96 -14.97 5.84
CA ALA A 717 69.53 -14.36 4.63
C ALA A 717 70.34 -13.08 4.92
N GLY A 718 70.01 -12.38 5.99
CA GLY A 718 70.70 -11.17 6.47
C GLY A 718 71.92 -11.42 7.35
N LEU A 719 72.41 -12.67 7.44
CA LEU A 719 73.67 -12.98 8.13
C LEU A 719 74.87 -12.46 7.30
N GLU A 720 75.69 -11.60 7.91
CA GLU A 720 76.81 -10.94 7.23
C GLU A 720 78.15 -11.56 7.65
N VAL A 721 78.97 -11.95 6.68
CA VAL A 721 80.30 -12.52 6.94
C VAL A 721 81.26 -11.42 7.39
N LYS A 722 82.15 -11.71 8.34
CA LYS A 722 83.19 -10.77 8.76
C LYS A 722 84.16 -10.51 7.58
N GLN A 723 84.36 -9.27 7.13
CA GLN A 723 85.29 -8.95 6.03
C GLN A 723 86.77 -8.89 6.48
N GLU A 724 87.68 -9.39 5.63
CA GLU A 724 89.13 -9.19 5.70
C GLU A 724 89.58 -8.08 4.71
N ASN A 725 90.46 -7.18 5.14
CA ASN A 725 90.95 -6.04 4.36
C ASN A 725 92.13 -6.41 3.43
N SER A 726 92.08 -6.01 2.15
CA SER A 726 93.25 -5.74 1.30
C SER A 726 92.93 -4.65 0.28
N GLY A 727 93.80 -3.64 0.15
CA GLY A 727 93.44 -2.31 -0.35
C GLY A 727 93.89 -1.87 -1.76
N ASN A 728 93.28 -0.75 -2.15
CA ASN A 728 93.84 0.49 -2.71
C ASN A 728 93.71 0.85 -4.23
N ASN A 729 93.26 2.12 -4.40
CA ASN A 729 93.58 3.17 -5.39
C ASN A 729 92.79 3.40 -6.72
N ASN A 730 92.12 4.57 -6.71
CA ASN A 730 92.22 5.73 -7.63
C ASN A 730 91.19 6.00 -8.77
N ASN A 731 90.65 7.23 -8.66
CA ASN A 731 90.36 8.29 -9.64
C ASN A 731 89.00 8.38 -10.39
N ASP A 732 88.30 9.47 -10.04
CA ASP A 732 87.73 10.57 -10.84
C ASP A 732 86.65 10.33 -11.94
N ASP A 733 85.51 10.98 -11.63
CA ASP A 733 84.68 11.90 -12.44
C ASP A 733 84.01 11.48 -13.76
N ASN A 734 82.66 11.52 -13.67
CA ASN A 734 81.68 12.22 -14.50
C ASN A 734 81.76 12.11 -16.05
N ASN A 735 80.68 11.66 -16.70
CA ASN A 735 79.54 12.53 -17.06
C ASN A 735 78.38 11.76 -17.75
N ASP A 736 77.16 12.03 -17.30
CA ASP A 736 75.93 12.33 -18.06
C ASP A 736 75.59 11.60 -19.39
N THR A 737 74.43 10.92 -19.46
CA THR A 737 73.23 11.35 -20.25
C THR A 737 72.17 10.25 -20.47
N SER A 738 70.93 10.59 -20.08
CA SER A 738 69.60 10.36 -20.71
C SER A 738 69.11 8.98 -21.22
N GLY A 739 67.85 8.64 -20.88
CA GLY A 739 66.94 7.90 -21.78
C GLY A 739 65.98 6.91 -21.10
N GLU A 740 64.67 7.09 -21.31
CA GLU A 740 63.51 6.47 -20.64
C GLU A 740 63.17 4.98 -20.93
N LYS A 741 62.51 4.38 -19.91
CA LYS A 741 61.42 3.37 -19.86
C LYS A 741 61.42 2.07 -20.71
N GLY A 742 61.21 0.94 -20.02
CA GLY A 742 60.42 -0.21 -20.52
C GLY A 742 60.69 -1.61 -19.91
N SER A 743 59.73 -2.09 -19.10
CA SER A 743 59.18 -3.47 -18.97
C SER A 743 59.98 -4.72 -18.52
N ASN A 744 59.48 -5.33 -17.42
CA ASN A 744 59.26 -6.75 -17.02
C ASN A 744 60.17 -7.93 -17.42
N ASN A 745 60.54 -8.75 -16.41
CA ASN A 745 60.15 -10.18 -16.20
C ASN A 745 60.93 -10.77 -14.98
N ASN A 746 60.29 -11.18 -13.88
CA ASN A 746 59.58 -12.45 -13.53
C ASN A 746 60.45 -13.51 -12.79
N LEU A 747 59.95 -13.97 -11.62
CA LEU A 747 60.25 -15.24 -10.93
C LEU A 747 59.04 -15.60 -10.01
N PRO A 748 58.85 -16.87 -9.58
CA PRO A 748 57.68 -17.68 -9.95
C PRO A 748 56.64 -17.89 -8.83
N SER A 749 55.47 -18.32 -9.28
CA SER A 749 54.36 -18.91 -8.53
C SER A 749 54.71 -20.29 -7.96
N THR A 750 54.41 -20.53 -6.67
CA THR A 750 53.67 -21.72 -6.18
C THR A 750 53.14 -21.46 -4.76
N GLY A 751 51.87 -21.06 -4.65
CA GLY A 751 51.07 -21.14 -3.43
C GLY A 751 49.86 -22.02 -3.73
N GLY A 752 50.06 -23.34 -3.74
CA GLY A 752 48.97 -24.30 -3.82
C GLY A 752 48.44 -24.60 -2.43
N SER A 753 47.28 -24.06 -2.09
CA SER A 753 46.39 -24.64 -1.08
C SER A 753 45.45 -25.63 -1.76
N SER A 754 45.29 -26.79 -1.14
CA SER A 754 44.48 -27.92 -1.61
C SER A 754 43.00 -27.53 -1.85
N PRO A 755 42.37 -27.93 -2.97
CA PRO A 755 40.95 -27.74 -3.22
C PRO A 755 40.12 -28.82 -2.54
N MET A 756 40.02 -28.78 -1.20
CA MET A 756 39.13 -29.70 -0.47
C MET A 756 38.34 -29.06 0.69
N ALA A 757 37.96 -27.78 0.56
CA ALA A 757 37.07 -27.12 1.53
C ALA A 757 36.20 -25.97 0.96
N VAL A 758 35.95 -25.90 -0.36
CA VAL A 758 35.15 -24.81 -0.97
C VAL A 758 33.85 -25.32 -1.62
N GLY A 759 33.53 -26.62 -1.48
CA GLY A 759 32.37 -27.24 -2.13
C GLY A 759 31.02 -27.17 -1.41
N ILE A 760 30.92 -26.63 -0.18
CA ILE A 760 29.67 -26.69 0.64
C ILE A 760 29.24 -25.31 1.19
N PHE A 761 29.92 -24.22 0.82
CA PHE A 761 29.57 -22.88 1.35
C PHE A 761 28.35 -22.23 0.67
N ALA A 762 27.96 -22.68 -0.54
CA ALA A 762 26.91 -22.03 -1.32
C ALA A 762 25.48 -22.53 -1.03
N THR A 763 25.31 -23.70 -0.40
CA THR A 763 24.00 -24.32 -0.14
C THR A 763 23.41 -24.04 1.25
N LEU A 764 24.24 -23.69 2.25
CA LEU A 764 23.77 -23.45 3.63
C LEU A 764 23.28 -22.01 3.86
N ILE A 765 23.83 -21.02 3.13
CA ILE A 765 23.43 -19.60 3.27
C ILE A 765 22.06 -19.33 2.61
N SER A 766 21.70 -20.10 1.57
CA SER A 766 20.40 -19.96 0.88
C SER A 766 19.19 -20.32 1.76
N ILE A 767 19.34 -21.14 2.80
CA ILE A 767 18.21 -21.60 3.63
C ILE A 767 17.94 -20.66 4.81
N ALA A 768 18.97 -20.01 5.38
CA ALA A 768 18.77 -18.94 6.36
C ALA A 768 17.95 -17.76 5.78
N GLY A 769 18.12 -17.49 4.47
CA GLY A 769 17.27 -16.54 3.74
C GLY A 769 15.84 -17.04 3.48
N VAL A 770 15.64 -18.36 3.34
CA VAL A 770 14.32 -18.99 3.09
C VAL A 770 13.49 -19.16 4.36
N VAL A 771 14.12 -19.42 5.51
CA VAL A 771 13.42 -19.52 6.82
C VAL A 771 12.99 -18.13 7.33
N VAL A 772 13.78 -17.08 7.06
CA VAL A 772 13.39 -15.69 7.36
C VAL A 772 12.28 -15.18 6.42
N THR A 773 12.16 -15.71 5.20
CA THR A 773 11.07 -15.35 4.28
C THR A 773 9.79 -16.16 4.51
N LYS A 774 9.87 -17.42 4.96
CA LYS A 774 8.67 -18.20 5.34
C LYS A 774 7.94 -17.70 6.58
N ARG A 775 8.62 -16.99 7.51
CA ARG A 775 7.97 -16.27 8.62
C ARG A 775 7.10 -15.08 8.17
N LYS A 776 7.11 -14.70 6.89
CA LYS A 776 6.27 -13.65 6.32
C LYS A 776 5.19 -14.14 5.35
N SER A 777 5.09 -15.44 5.12
CA SER A 777 4.07 -16.01 4.24
C SER A 777 3.67 -17.40 4.73
N LYS A 778 2.77 -17.45 5.71
CA LYS A 778 1.85 -18.57 5.90
C LYS A 778 0.74 -18.14 6.82
#